data_AF-A0A932D476-F1
#
_entry.id   AF-A0A932D476-F1
#
_cell.length_a   1.000
_cell.length_b   1.000
_cell.length_c   1.000
_cell.angle_alpha   90.00
_cell.angle_beta   90.00
_cell.angle_gamma   90.00
#
_symmetry.space_group_name_H-M   'P 1'
#
loop_
_entity.id
_entity.type
_entity.pdbx_description
1 polymer ?
#
loop_
_entity_poly.entity_id
_entity_poly.type
_entity_poly.pdbx_seq_one_letter_code
_entity_poly.pdbx_strand_id
1 'polypeptide(L)'
;MAHLQDLPSRPSFPGVAAVVATKDRPAALANRALKSIAAQTWAPDFLIVADDSDRRHRDDNRRIVNDAPLPRTRVKYLENDRTQGACGAWNVALDWLHRELTNPDAVFVAMLDDDDAWEPDHLDVCLRAAAEKHLDMVAADILRHEAPGDEGTLNAAPAELRAEDFLVGNPNIQGSNLFVRLGTLVAAGLFDEGLASTTDRDLCIRIADLGGVRYARVPRALVHHHAYPASLRLSTPGSPAKIKGLTSFWRKYRGRMDEERSRAFHDRATTLFGWTEPASPAPPSPNPGRSVPPDEQRLALIVGIAVSSARAGDVIGLLDDLCLQREDPRLVSLEVVVLENGPRDPGGAAGIERVVSWLRARGVGCFLAPIERQSADATAGIFGRAFERGAGCASIAVARTMLKMYCYELAKRRPGAVVWILDEDMRLENLVWRAGTGVARERVALVDPLVRLRSSGVAVAIGTVTGAPPLPFASCARTQLVDAYHNLEWLAALDPEASLPDRSAENMAERMRCDDYYYDLSRRGTDHLESPFWYVPLRRDCTAREALGEMVARLPRILAGEEVFRPLILDAAIDPVELRKPSVHCGGNAFIFDIEALREYPNVVPAISGQSTRRSDMVWSLLNRYAAGRAVVKVPLGVFQDRSQLPEGALDLNKLCRDIQGYAVYSALEDLLLSKLEERRQAGQAGPPDQFPLVDDDVIFAIKKFRKYVRERTAAFSLSFHRAAGLARVLDRYVDPRQRERFWWLRDKRCADAVAGLMRFVDVLRREFDLARLPDFQRMVADVPDDVVREYIGELRDEVEARRDGMGASACRPWIDAQRVQNAFALLASELGVESPRLLGVGAEAVVLTDDVTVYKCIDYWKSRTPDAQIDFLRSQVGRWAGLRSLYTLTSVRAQGARVVLTYRFEPTEPYRGGHGDGLLQLLRDCHGAGIVCSNVHPDNLVVADGAVKLIDYGSDLHPYSDEGFLRMARRAFLTWRCRARPDLKDLMRRSIDDEAMPELEGFARFHAAIDPPGKEALLDARLTELVGARAAASLLDYGCGRGKLAIGFAQRGWDVVAYDPDPALAESWRRQEHSGVRFLGASDLSGLRASHVRFDTVVCSLVLCTLADAAFRGVLADLRTLVNPRGVVVIAVCNPRFVGAQTTLQRRELPAGRRTNEVFEYAKVVRSTGARRVDIHRPEALYRRLLREAGLAVEVTQETPGTDVETFEYASDFLILGCRPNRTERTGRTR
;
A
#
# COMPACT_ATOMS: atom_id res chain seq x y z
N MET A 1 -50.61 -0.88 -22.22
CA MET A 1 -51.54 0.13 -22.78
C MET A 1 -52.62 -0.54 -23.64
N ALA A 2 -53.50 -1.41 -23.11
CA ALA A 2 -54.47 -2.11 -23.97
C ALA A 2 -55.91 -2.26 -23.41
N HIS A 3 -56.29 -1.62 -22.30
CA HIS A 3 -57.65 -1.79 -21.74
C HIS A 3 -58.34 -0.48 -21.27
N LEU A 4 -57.99 0.69 -21.82
CA LEU A 4 -58.59 1.98 -21.43
C LEU A 4 -59.43 2.67 -22.52
N GLN A 5 -59.75 2.00 -23.64
CA GLN A 5 -60.30 2.68 -24.83
C GLN A 5 -61.83 2.91 -24.87
N ASP A 6 -62.64 2.35 -23.96
CA ASP A 6 -64.12 2.46 -24.03
C ASP A 6 -64.77 3.22 -22.85
N LEU A 7 -64.15 4.32 -22.39
CA LEU A 7 -64.74 5.19 -21.36
C LEU A 7 -64.88 6.64 -21.85
N PRO A 8 -65.97 7.35 -21.49
CA PRO A 8 -66.18 8.74 -21.91
C PRO A 8 -65.01 9.63 -21.48
N SER A 9 -64.60 10.54 -22.36
CA SER A 9 -63.49 11.47 -22.11
C SER A 9 -63.76 12.31 -20.86
N ARG A 10 -62.82 12.30 -19.91
CA ARG A 10 -62.87 13.19 -18.73
C ARG A 10 -62.72 14.65 -19.18
N PRO A 11 -63.38 15.62 -18.52
CA PRO A 11 -63.04 17.03 -18.68
C PRO A 11 -61.56 17.28 -18.34
N SER A 12 -60.95 18.35 -18.86
CA SER A 12 -59.50 18.64 -18.76
C SER A 12 -59.05 19.07 -17.35
N PHE A 13 -59.32 18.25 -16.33
CA PHE A 13 -58.82 18.43 -14.97
C PHE A 13 -57.46 17.75 -14.81
N PRO A 14 -56.61 18.23 -13.88
CA PRO A 14 -55.41 17.50 -13.45
C PRO A 14 -55.74 16.10 -12.91
N GLY A 15 -54.80 15.17 -13.03
CA GLY A 15 -54.97 13.81 -12.47
C GLY A 15 -54.95 13.81 -10.94
N VAL A 16 -55.49 12.75 -10.33
CA VAL A 16 -55.53 12.57 -8.87
C VAL A 16 -54.94 11.22 -8.48
N ALA A 17 -54.01 11.22 -7.52
CA ALA A 17 -53.44 10.03 -6.91
C ALA A 17 -53.83 9.94 -5.43
N ALA A 18 -54.51 8.86 -5.05
CA ALA A 18 -54.73 8.51 -3.65
C ALA A 18 -53.52 7.71 -3.13
N VAL A 19 -52.90 8.19 -2.06
CA VAL A 19 -51.72 7.57 -1.45
C VAL A 19 -52.03 7.13 -0.02
N VAL A 20 -51.85 5.85 0.27
CA VAL A 20 -52.11 5.24 1.58
C VAL A 20 -50.84 4.57 2.10
N ALA A 21 -50.50 4.81 3.37
CA ALA A 21 -49.50 4.01 4.08
C ALA A 21 -50.21 3.07 5.04
N THR A 22 -49.75 1.82 5.13
CA THR A 22 -50.33 0.83 6.05
C THR A 22 -49.27 0.13 6.88
N LYS A 23 -49.65 -0.24 8.12
CA LYS A 23 -48.80 -0.99 9.04
C LYS A 23 -49.63 -1.89 9.96
N ASP A 24 -49.58 -3.19 9.70
CA ASP A 24 -50.17 -4.27 10.51
C ASP A 24 -51.69 -4.11 10.77
N ARG A 25 -52.44 -3.50 9.84
CA ARG A 25 -53.88 -3.20 9.99
C ARG A 25 -54.71 -3.57 8.74
N PRO A 26 -54.68 -4.82 8.26
CA PRO A 26 -55.43 -5.23 7.06
C PRO A 26 -56.93 -4.91 7.14
N ALA A 27 -57.55 -5.05 8.32
CA ALA A 27 -58.97 -4.78 8.51
C ALA A 27 -59.35 -3.29 8.36
N ALA A 28 -58.51 -2.37 8.85
CA ALA A 28 -58.75 -0.93 8.71
C ALA A 28 -58.52 -0.50 7.25
N LEU A 29 -57.41 -0.96 6.65
CA LEU A 29 -57.10 -0.73 5.25
C LEU A 29 -58.27 -1.13 4.33
N ALA A 30 -58.79 -2.36 4.48
CA ALA A 30 -59.88 -2.88 3.66
C ALA A 30 -61.21 -2.15 3.90
N ASN A 31 -61.64 -2.08 5.17
CA ASN A 31 -63.01 -1.71 5.51
C ASN A 31 -63.23 -0.21 5.71
N ARG A 32 -62.15 0.58 5.78
CA ARG A 32 -62.20 2.02 6.04
C ARG A 32 -61.55 2.82 4.92
N ALA A 33 -60.22 2.80 4.80
CA ALA A 33 -59.50 3.61 3.83
C ALA A 33 -59.89 3.25 2.38
N LEU A 34 -59.67 1.98 1.96
CA LEU A 34 -60.00 1.54 0.59
C LEU A 34 -61.50 1.60 0.30
N LYS A 35 -62.34 1.29 1.29
CA LYS A 35 -63.80 1.43 1.16
C LYS A 35 -64.21 2.88 0.86
N SER A 36 -63.61 3.85 1.57
CA SER A 36 -63.90 5.28 1.36
C SER A 36 -63.36 5.80 0.01
N ILE A 37 -62.21 5.28 -0.45
CA ILE A 37 -61.66 5.56 -1.79
C ILE A 37 -62.56 4.99 -2.89
N ALA A 38 -63.07 3.77 -2.72
CA ALA A 38 -64.00 3.15 -3.67
C ALA A 38 -65.36 3.85 -3.74
N ALA A 39 -65.75 4.56 -2.68
CA ALA A 39 -66.98 5.33 -2.62
C ALA A 39 -66.86 6.74 -3.24
N GLN A 40 -65.66 7.16 -3.71
CA GLN A 40 -65.46 8.51 -4.23
C GLN A 40 -66.27 8.76 -5.51
N THR A 41 -67.00 9.88 -5.56
CA THR A 41 -67.74 10.34 -6.75
C THR A 41 -66.78 10.69 -7.89
N TRP A 42 -65.57 11.13 -7.56
CA TRP A 42 -64.45 11.25 -8.48
C TRP A 42 -63.41 10.15 -8.23
N ALA A 43 -63.38 9.14 -9.09
CA ALA A 43 -62.40 8.05 -8.97
C ALA A 43 -60.97 8.55 -9.22
N PRO A 44 -59.99 8.25 -8.35
CA PRO A 44 -58.60 8.64 -8.56
C PRO A 44 -58.01 7.92 -9.77
N ASP A 45 -57.05 8.55 -10.45
CA ASP A 45 -56.30 7.95 -11.56
C ASP A 45 -55.30 6.91 -11.04
N PHE A 46 -54.75 7.13 -9.84
CA PHE A 46 -53.82 6.22 -9.17
C PHE A 46 -54.27 5.93 -7.75
N LEU A 47 -54.16 4.67 -7.33
CA LEU A 47 -54.17 4.25 -5.94
C LEU A 47 -52.83 3.62 -5.64
N ILE A 48 -52.09 4.18 -4.70
CA ILE A 48 -50.77 3.66 -4.31
C ILE A 48 -50.82 3.36 -2.82
N VAL A 49 -50.66 2.08 -2.48
CA VAL A 49 -50.58 1.63 -1.09
C VAL A 49 -49.15 1.20 -0.79
N ALA A 50 -48.50 1.89 0.13
CA ALA A 50 -47.17 1.58 0.62
C ALA A 50 -47.25 0.84 1.97
N ASP A 51 -46.68 -0.36 2.00
CA ASP A 51 -46.80 -1.29 3.12
C ASP A 51 -45.51 -1.34 3.95
N ASP A 52 -45.58 -0.86 5.20
CA ASP A 52 -44.53 -0.93 6.24
C ASP A 52 -44.81 -2.05 7.27
N SER A 53 -45.72 -2.97 6.97
CA SER A 53 -46.13 -4.07 7.86
C SER A 53 -45.08 -5.17 7.97
N ASP A 54 -45.22 -5.95 9.04
CA ASP A 54 -44.54 -7.23 9.20
C ASP A 54 -44.87 -8.19 8.07
N ARG A 55 -43.94 -9.10 7.73
CA ARG A 55 -44.11 -10.09 6.64
C ARG A 55 -45.41 -10.89 6.74
N ARG A 56 -45.90 -11.18 7.95
CA ARG A 56 -47.14 -11.94 8.18
C ARG A 56 -48.42 -11.26 7.67
N HIS A 57 -48.42 -9.93 7.51
CA HIS A 57 -49.60 -9.18 7.05
C HIS A 57 -49.50 -8.76 5.57
N ARG A 58 -48.29 -8.78 4.98
CA ARG A 58 -48.04 -8.27 3.61
C ARG A 58 -48.83 -9.02 2.53
N ASP A 59 -48.99 -10.33 2.67
CA ASP A 59 -49.76 -11.11 1.69
C ASP A 59 -51.24 -10.76 1.72
N ASP A 60 -51.81 -10.59 2.93
CA ASP A 60 -53.20 -10.17 3.11
C ASP A 60 -53.41 -8.73 2.62
N ASN A 61 -52.54 -7.80 3.00
CA ASN A 61 -52.57 -6.42 2.52
C ASN A 61 -52.47 -6.36 0.99
N ARG A 62 -51.56 -7.13 0.38
CA ARG A 62 -51.41 -7.18 -1.07
C ARG A 62 -52.68 -7.68 -1.76
N ARG A 63 -53.31 -8.73 -1.23
CA ARG A 63 -54.60 -9.23 -1.73
C ARG A 63 -55.69 -8.17 -1.61
N ILE A 64 -55.87 -7.61 -0.42
CA ILE A 64 -56.83 -6.54 -0.12
C ILE A 64 -56.70 -5.37 -1.11
N VAL A 65 -55.48 -4.93 -1.39
CA VAL A 65 -55.21 -3.81 -2.31
C VAL A 65 -55.50 -4.21 -3.75
N ASN A 66 -55.05 -5.38 -4.20
CA ASN A 66 -55.25 -5.84 -5.57
C ASN A 66 -56.72 -6.14 -5.89
N ASP A 67 -57.50 -6.57 -4.90
CA ASP A 67 -58.92 -6.91 -5.04
C ASP A 67 -59.84 -5.67 -4.86
N ALA A 68 -59.28 -4.49 -4.60
CA ALA A 68 -60.06 -3.25 -4.44
C ALA A 68 -60.86 -2.93 -5.72
N PRO A 69 -62.18 -2.73 -5.66
CA PRO A 69 -63.05 -2.59 -6.84
C PRO A 69 -62.98 -1.19 -7.47
N LEU A 70 -61.83 -0.86 -8.08
CA LEU A 70 -61.52 0.45 -8.64
C LEU A 70 -61.21 0.36 -10.16
N PRO A 71 -62.22 0.13 -11.04
CA PRO A 71 -62.00 -0.19 -12.45
C PRO A 71 -61.40 0.96 -13.30
N ARG A 72 -61.44 2.20 -12.79
CA ARG A 72 -60.90 3.40 -13.46
C ARG A 72 -59.57 3.88 -12.85
N THR A 73 -58.98 3.11 -11.97
CA THR A 73 -57.80 3.50 -11.18
C THR A 73 -56.66 2.54 -11.45
N ARG A 74 -55.45 3.07 -11.67
CA ARG A 74 -54.24 2.26 -11.68
C ARG A 74 -53.83 1.96 -10.23
N VAL A 75 -54.10 0.75 -9.78
CA VAL A 75 -53.77 0.28 -8.43
C VAL A 75 -52.33 -0.23 -8.36
N LYS A 76 -51.59 0.20 -7.34
CA LYS A 76 -50.21 -0.22 -7.10
C LYS A 76 -49.97 -0.49 -5.61
N TYR A 77 -49.57 -1.72 -5.30
CA TYR A 77 -49.02 -2.10 -4.00
C TYR A 77 -47.48 -2.00 -4.04
N LEU A 78 -46.88 -1.37 -3.02
CA LEU A 78 -45.44 -1.21 -2.83
C LEU A 78 -45.06 -1.64 -1.42
N GLU A 79 -43.93 -2.34 -1.27
CA GLU A 79 -43.34 -2.58 0.05
C GLU A 79 -42.40 -1.44 0.39
N ASN A 80 -42.38 -0.98 1.64
CA ASN A 80 -41.46 0.05 2.08
C ASN A 80 -40.02 -0.50 2.12
N ASP A 81 -39.17 0.00 1.22
CA ASP A 81 -37.75 -0.30 1.14
C ASP A 81 -36.86 0.92 1.52
N ARG A 82 -37.48 2.00 1.99
CA ARG A 82 -36.82 3.20 2.55
C ARG A 82 -36.75 3.10 4.09
N THR A 83 -36.64 4.24 4.77
CA THR A 83 -36.66 4.29 6.24
C THR A 83 -37.96 3.69 6.78
N GLN A 84 -37.86 2.81 7.77
CA GLN A 84 -39.07 2.22 8.37
C GLN A 84 -39.95 3.28 9.03
N GLY A 85 -41.27 3.18 8.81
CA GLY A 85 -42.26 4.14 9.29
C GLY A 85 -43.01 4.90 8.18
N ALA A 86 -43.98 5.72 8.59
CA ALA A 86 -44.93 6.38 7.68
C ALA A 86 -44.25 7.27 6.63
N CYS A 87 -43.28 8.11 7.01
CA CYS A 87 -42.56 8.97 6.07
C CYS A 87 -41.88 8.17 4.96
N GLY A 88 -41.22 7.05 5.30
CA GLY A 88 -40.57 6.21 4.29
C GLY A 88 -41.60 5.56 3.37
N ALA A 89 -42.67 5.01 3.93
CA ALA A 89 -43.76 4.42 3.15
C ALA A 89 -44.39 5.44 2.17
N TRP A 90 -44.76 6.63 2.64
CA TRP A 90 -45.27 7.70 1.78
C TRP A 90 -44.26 8.12 0.72
N ASN A 91 -42.97 8.28 1.09
CA ASN A 91 -41.94 8.65 0.13
C ASN A 91 -41.68 7.55 -0.91
N VAL A 92 -41.84 6.26 -0.60
CA VAL A 92 -41.82 5.17 -1.58
C VAL A 92 -42.94 5.36 -2.60
N ALA A 93 -44.16 5.64 -2.14
CA ALA A 93 -45.30 5.87 -3.02
C ALA A 93 -45.12 7.12 -3.91
N LEU A 94 -44.68 8.24 -3.32
CA LEU A 94 -44.47 9.50 -4.01
C LEU A 94 -43.31 9.44 -5.02
N ASP A 95 -42.21 8.78 -4.67
CA ASP A 95 -41.08 8.55 -5.58
C ASP A 95 -41.51 7.64 -6.74
N TRP A 96 -42.25 6.56 -6.47
CA TRP A 96 -42.81 5.73 -7.55
C TRP A 96 -43.70 6.55 -8.48
N LEU A 97 -44.64 7.34 -7.93
CA LEU A 97 -45.53 8.19 -8.72
C LEU A 97 -44.76 9.20 -9.57
N HIS A 98 -43.75 9.86 -8.98
CA HIS A 98 -42.89 10.81 -9.68
C HIS A 98 -42.19 10.17 -10.89
N ARG A 99 -41.74 8.92 -10.78
CA ARG A 99 -41.09 8.18 -11.87
C ARG A 99 -42.02 7.82 -13.02
N GLU A 100 -43.31 7.70 -12.75
CA GLU A 100 -44.33 7.33 -13.76
C GLU A 100 -44.84 8.55 -14.55
N LEU A 101 -44.48 9.77 -14.13
CA LEU A 101 -45.00 11.00 -14.68
C LEU A 101 -43.91 11.80 -15.39
N THR A 102 -44.24 12.37 -16.56
CA THR A 102 -43.36 13.32 -17.25
C THR A 102 -43.44 14.72 -16.64
N ASN A 103 -44.58 15.09 -16.05
CA ASN A 103 -44.80 16.37 -15.40
C ASN A 103 -45.46 16.17 -14.02
N PRO A 104 -44.71 16.32 -12.92
CA PRO A 104 -45.25 16.23 -11.55
C PRO A 104 -46.34 17.27 -11.25
N ASP A 105 -46.41 18.38 -11.98
CA ASP A 105 -47.45 19.40 -11.77
C ASP A 105 -48.81 18.99 -12.36
N ALA A 106 -48.88 17.93 -13.15
CA ALA A 106 -50.12 17.45 -13.76
C ALA A 106 -50.99 16.61 -12.83
N VAL A 107 -50.51 16.28 -11.62
CA VAL A 107 -51.20 15.38 -10.68
C VAL A 107 -51.28 16.00 -9.28
N PHE A 108 -52.46 15.92 -8.67
CA PHE A 108 -52.66 16.13 -7.23
C PHE A 108 -52.54 14.82 -6.47
N VAL A 109 -51.91 14.87 -5.31
CA VAL A 109 -51.84 13.78 -4.35
C VAL A 109 -52.82 14.06 -3.22
N ALA A 110 -53.70 13.10 -2.95
CA ALA A 110 -54.56 13.04 -1.79
C ALA A 110 -54.03 11.95 -0.85
N MET A 111 -53.64 12.34 0.35
CA MET A 111 -53.04 11.46 1.34
C MET A 111 -54.12 10.91 2.28
N LEU A 112 -54.08 9.62 2.61
CA LEU A 112 -55.04 8.99 3.53
C LEU A 112 -54.34 7.97 4.44
N ASP A 113 -54.57 8.06 5.74
CA ASP A 113 -54.12 7.04 6.70
C ASP A 113 -55.01 5.79 6.62
N ASP A 114 -54.43 4.60 6.83
CA ASP A 114 -55.16 3.32 6.69
C ASP A 114 -56.34 3.16 7.66
N ASP A 115 -56.36 3.95 8.73
CA ASP A 115 -57.39 3.99 9.76
C ASP A 115 -58.30 5.22 9.68
N ASP A 116 -58.25 6.00 8.60
CA ASP A 116 -59.15 7.12 8.34
C ASP A 116 -60.07 6.89 7.12
N ALA A 117 -61.07 7.76 6.97
CA ALA A 117 -61.99 7.71 5.84
C ALA A 117 -62.29 9.10 5.28
N TRP A 118 -62.54 9.16 3.98
CA TRP A 118 -63.08 10.34 3.32
C TRP A 118 -64.59 10.27 3.13
N GLU A 119 -65.23 11.44 3.10
CA GLU A 119 -66.59 11.58 2.57
C GLU A 119 -66.62 11.24 1.07
N PRO A 120 -67.73 10.71 0.51
CA PRO A 120 -67.82 10.28 -0.88
C PRO A 120 -67.47 11.37 -1.92
N ASP A 121 -67.61 12.65 -1.61
CA ASP A 121 -67.31 13.74 -2.53
C ASP A 121 -65.97 14.46 -2.25
N HIS A 122 -65.13 13.93 -1.34
CA HIS A 122 -63.87 14.56 -0.94
C HIS A 122 -62.97 14.91 -2.14
N LEU A 123 -62.65 13.92 -2.99
CA LEU A 123 -61.73 14.14 -4.12
C LEU A 123 -62.33 15.10 -5.17
N ASP A 124 -63.62 15.02 -5.45
CA ASP A 124 -64.29 15.91 -6.42
C ASP A 124 -64.27 17.36 -5.93
N VAL A 125 -64.62 17.58 -4.66
CA VAL A 125 -64.67 18.92 -4.05
C VAL A 125 -63.28 19.54 -3.97
N CYS A 126 -62.28 18.79 -3.50
CA CYS A 126 -60.90 19.26 -3.42
C CYS A 126 -60.32 19.57 -4.81
N LEU A 127 -60.55 18.69 -5.81
CA LEU A 127 -60.06 18.88 -7.17
C LEU A 127 -60.70 20.10 -7.83
N ARG A 128 -62.02 20.30 -7.70
CA ARG A 128 -62.72 21.48 -8.24
C ARG A 128 -62.24 22.76 -7.58
N ALA A 129 -62.17 22.78 -6.25
CA ALA A 129 -61.65 23.94 -5.51
C ALA A 129 -60.23 24.30 -5.97
N ALA A 130 -59.38 23.30 -6.17
CA ALA A 130 -58.02 23.51 -6.65
C ALA A 130 -57.96 23.97 -8.11
N ALA A 131 -58.78 23.39 -9.00
CA ALA A 131 -58.78 23.76 -10.41
C ALA A 131 -59.35 25.16 -10.65
N GLU A 132 -60.50 25.49 -10.05
CA GLU A 132 -61.20 26.77 -10.24
C GLU A 132 -60.40 27.97 -9.74
N LYS A 133 -59.70 27.81 -8.61
CA LYS A 133 -58.90 28.87 -7.99
C LYS A 133 -57.41 28.77 -8.35
N HIS A 134 -57.05 27.84 -9.23
CA HIS A 134 -55.67 27.50 -9.57
C HIS A 134 -54.80 27.31 -8.32
N LEU A 135 -55.22 26.48 -7.37
CA LEU A 135 -54.46 26.22 -6.15
C LEU A 135 -53.40 25.15 -6.38
N ASP A 136 -52.40 25.16 -5.52
CA ASP A 136 -51.36 24.13 -5.44
C ASP A 136 -51.60 23.19 -4.26
N MET A 137 -52.34 23.66 -3.24
CA MET A 137 -52.72 22.89 -2.06
C MET A 137 -54.11 23.27 -1.56
N VAL A 138 -54.86 22.28 -1.10
CA VAL A 138 -56.15 22.41 -0.44
C VAL A 138 -56.13 21.57 0.83
N ALA A 139 -56.76 22.07 1.89
CA ALA A 139 -57.07 21.28 3.08
C ALA A 139 -58.56 21.40 3.42
N ALA A 140 -59.22 20.26 3.58
CA ALA A 140 -60.60 20.19 4.05
C ALA A 140 -60.66 20.18 5.58
N ASP A 141 -61.81 20.55 6.15
CA ASP A 141 -62.01 20.39 7.59
C ASP A 141 -62.13 18.91 7.96
N ILE A 142 -61.74 18.58 9.19
CA ILE A 142 -61.70 17.21 9.72
C ILE A 142 -62.81 17.04 10.76
N LEU A 143 -63.53 15.91 10.73
CA LEU A 143 -64.28 15.39 11.87
C LEU A 143 -63.40 14.41 12.63
N ARG A 144 -63.06 14.76 13.87
CA ARG A 144 -62.23 13.95 14.75
C ARG A 144 -63.10 13.08 15.64
N HIS A 145 -63.01 11.77 15.48
CA HIS A 145 -63.70 10.78 16.31
C HIS A 145 -62.78 10.28 17.42
N GLU A 146 -63.18 10.34 18.69
CA GLU A 146 -62.40 9.82 19.82
C GLU A 146 -63.01 8.56 20.43
N ALA A 147 -64.26 8.25 20.12
CA ALA A 147 -64.92 6.98 20.44
C ALA A 147 -65.67 6.40 19.23
N PRO A 148 -65.79 5.07 19.10
CA PRO A 148 -66.59 4.47 18.04
C PRO A 148 -68.04 4.97 18.08
N GLY A 149 -68.51 5.55 16.96
CA GLY A 149 -69.89 6.01 16.81
C GLY A 149 -70.22 7.38 17.42
N ASP A 150 -69.21 8.15 17.86
CA ASP A 150 -69.45 9.55 18.27
C ASP A 150 -69.77 10.46 17.06
N GLU A 151 -70.33 11.65 17.32
CA GLU A 151 -70.67 12.63 16.28
C GLU A 151 -69.43 13.28 15.64
N GLY A 152 -68.24 13.08 16.22
CA GLY A 152 -66.99 13.73 15.84
C GLY A 152 -66.91 15.20 16.25
N THR A 153 -65.69 15.68 16.53
CA THR A 153 -65.43 17.10 16.78
C THR A 153 -64.90 17.76 15.51
N LEU A 154 -65.49 18.88 15.10
CA LEU A 154 -65.05 19.64 13.93
C LEU A 154 -63.72 20.34 14.21
N ASN A 155 -62.69 19.97 13.44
CA ASN A 155 -61.38 20.60 13.43
C ASN A 155 -61.19 21.34 12.10
N ALA A 156 -61.29 22.66 12.15
CA ALA A 156 -61.11 23.51 10.98
C ALA A 156 -59.65 23.58 10.54
N ALA A 157 -59.39 23.40 9.24
CA ALA A 157 -58.10 23.71 8.64
C ALA A 157 -57.85 25.24 8.69
N PRO A 158 -56.59 25.71 8.61
CA PRO A 158 -56.31 27.14 8.73
C PRO A 158 -56.77 27.88 7.48
N ALA A 159 -57.18 29.15 7.63
CA ALA A 159 -57.60 29.98 6.50
C ALA A 159 -56.42 30.34 5.57
N GLU A 160 -55.23 30.49 6.14
CA GLU A 160 -53.98 30.77 5.44
C GLU A 160 -52.91 29.74 5.81
N LEU A 161 -51.98 29.47 4.90
CA LEU A 161 -50.86 28.58 5.16
C LEU A 161 -49.65 29.41 5.62
N ARG A 162 -49.37 29.40 6.93
CA ARG A 162 -48.23 30.10 7.53
C ARG A 162 -47.34 29.10 8.26
N ALA A 163 -46.03 29.15 8.03
CA ALA A 163 -45.09 28.23 8.65
C ALA A 163 -45.07 28.37 10.18
N GLU A 164 -45.28 29.58 10.69
CA GLU A 164 -45.23 29.91 12.11
C GLU A 164 -46.32 29.18 12.91
N ASP A 165 -47.46 28.89 12.30
CA ASP A 165 -48.59 28.19 12.94
C ASP A 165 -48.26 26.72 13.27
N PHE A 166 -47.26 26.14 12.60
CA PHE A 166 -46.83 24.75 12.79
C PHE A 166 -45.66 24.62 13.79
N LEU A 167 -45.03 25.72 14.22
CA LEU A 167 -43.88 25.69 15.12
C LEU A 167 -44.23 25.21 16.53
N VAL A 168 -45.40 25.60 17.06
CA VAL A 168 -45.85 25.20 18.40
C VAL A 168 -46.79 23.98 18.34
N GLY A 169 -47.78 24.01 17.45
CA GLY A 169 -48.81 22.99 17.30
C GLY A 169 -49.00 22.54 15.85
N ASN A 170 -50.16 21.96 15.56
CA ASN A 170 -50.62 21.73 14.19
C ASN A 170 -52.00 22.40 14.07
N PRO A 171 -52.21 23.35 13.14
CA PRO A 171 -53.47 24.05 12.93
C PRO A 171 -54.50 23.21 12.15
N ASN A 172 -54.51 21.89 12.35
CA ASN A 172 -55.40 20.90 11.72
C ASN A 172 -55.18 20.65 10.22
N ILE A 173 -53.93 20.66 9.76
CA ILE A 173 -53.54 20.01 8.51
C ILE A 173 -52.79 18.73 8.86
N GLN A 174 -53.39 17.60 8.55
CA GLN A 174 -52.92 16.25 8.84
C GLN A 174 -52.73 15.47 7.52
N GLY A 175 -52.13 14.28 7.61
CA GLY A 175 -52.02 13.36 6.46
C GLY A 175 -53.35 13.22 5.71
N SER A 176 -54.43 12.82 6.39
CA SER A 176 -55.70 12.48 5.75
C SER A 176 -56.51 13.63 5.11
N ASN A 177 -56.19 14.90 5.39
CA ASN A 177 -56.86 16.05 4.74
C ASN A 177 -55.93 16.85 3.83
N LEU A 178 -54.74 16.33 3.52
CA LEU A 178 -53.77 16.95 2.64
C LEU A 178 -54.05 16.61 1.17
N PHE A 179 -54.41 17.62 0.39
CA PHE A 179 -54.59 17.54 -1.07
C PHE A 179 -53.67 18.53 -1.77
N VAL A 180 -52.63 18.05 -2.45
CA VAL A 180 -51.51 18.90 -2.88
C VAL A 180 -50.90 18.44 -4.20
N ARG A 181 -50.48 19.38 -5.04
CA ARG A 181 -49.81 19.10 -6.31
C ARG A 181 -48.50 18.34 -6.06
N LEU A 182 -48.27 17.24 -6.80
CA LEU A 182 -47.06 16.43 -6.61
C LEU A 182 -45.79 17.26 -6.80
N GLY A 183 -45.74 18.14 -7.81
CA GLY A 183 -44.61 19.06 -8.00
C GLY A 183 -44.33 19.97 -6.79
N THR A 184 -45.37 20.38 -6.05
CA THR A 184 -45.22 21.15 -4.79
C THR A 184 -44.65 20.29 -3.66
N LEU A 185 -45.14 19.05 -3.50
CA LEU A 185 -44.58 18.10 -2.53
C LEU A 185 -43.10 17.81 -2.81
N VAL A 186 -42.76 17.54 -4.07
CA VAL A 186 -41.39 17.25 -4.47
C VAL A 186 -40.50 18.47 -4.25
N ALA A 187 -40.94 19.67 -4.65
CA ALA A 187 -40.19 20.90 -4.40
C ALA A 187 -39.95 21.15 -2.91
N ALA A 188 -40.91 20.83 -2.04
CA ALA A 188 -40.78 20.99 -0.60
C ALA A 188 -39.77 20.02 0.03
N GLY A 189 -39.47 18.88 -0.60
CA GLY A 189 -38.59 17.82 -0.06
C GLY A 189 -39.28 16.50 0.26
N LEU A 190 -40.56 16.31 -0.10
CA LEU A 190 -41.42 15.20 0.39
C LEU A 190 -41.46 15.12 1.94
N PHE A 191 -41.75 13.96 2.53
CA PHE A 191 -41.74 13.80 3.99
C PHE A 191 -40.32 13.63 4.54
N ASP A 192 -40.02 14.22 5.70
CA ASP A 192 -38.74 14.03 6.39
C ASP A 192 -38.71 12.66 7.07
N GLU A 193 -37.90 11.75 6.53
CA GLU A 193 -37.75 10.39 7.04
C GLU A 193 -36.99 10.30 8.38
N GLY A 194 -36.31 11.38 8.80
CA GLY A 194 -35.73 11.50 10.14
C GLY A 194 -36.76 11.73 11.25
N LEU A 195 -38.04 11.97 10.90
CA LEU A 195 -39.13 12.22 11.84
C LEU A 195 -40.06 11.00 11.98
N ALA A 196 -40.07 10.40 13.18
CA ALA A 196 -40.97 9.29 13.51
C ALA A 196 -42.43 9.72 13.80
N SER A 197 -42.66 11.02 14.03
CA SER A 197 -43.97 11.65 14.29
C SER A 197 -43.83 13.15 13.99
N THR A 198 -44.91 13.93 14.09
CA THR A 198 -44.94 15.38 13.75
C THR A 198 -44.59 15.71 12.30
N THR A 199 -44.79 14.74 11.41
CA THR A 199 -44.42 14.74 9.99
C THR A 199 -45.13 15.83 9.21
N ASP A 200 -46.43 16.01 9.44
CA ASP A 200 -47.25 16.99 8.71
C ASP A 200 -46.86 18.43 9.05
N ARG A 201 -46.39 18.67 10.28
CA ARG A 201 -45.92 20.00 10.72
C ARG A 201 -44.68 20.40 9.95
N ASP A 202 -43.70 19.51 9.87
CA ASP A 202 -42.46 19.72 9.14
C ASP A 202 -42.71 19.94 7.64
N LEU A 203 -43.55 19.09 7.03
CA LEU A 203 -43.92 19.22 5.62
C LEU A 203 -44.63 20.54 5.33
N CYS A 204 -45.62 20.92 6.14
CA CYS A 204 -46.36 22.16 5.95
C CYS A 204 -45.48 23.42 6.14
N ILE A 205 -44.51 23.39 7.06
CA ILE A 205 -43.52 24.47 7.19
C ILE A 205 -42.74 24.64 5.88
N ARG A 206 -42.22 23.52 5.33
CA ARG A 206 -41.43 23.56 4.09
C ARG A 206 -42.28 23.97 2.88
N ILE A 207 -43.52 23.51 2.78
CA ILE A 207 -44.46 23.94 1.72
C ILE A 207 -44.76 25.43 1.84
N ALA A 208 -45.10 25.92 3.04
CA ALA A 208 -45.35 27.33 3.27
C ALA A 208 -44.12 28.19 2.89
N ASP A 209 -42.92 27.65 3.15
CA ASP A 209 -41.69 28.38 2.92
C ASP A 209 -41.23 28.44 1.45
N LEU A 210 -41.75 27.60 0.55
CA LEU A 210 -41.43 27.60 -0.89
C LEU A 210 -41.64 28.94 -1.58
N GLY A 211 -42.52 29.79 -1.03
CA GLY A 211 -42.91 31.06 -1.64
C GLY A 211 -43.81 30.86 -2.86
N GLY A 212 -45.00 31.46 -2.81
CA GLY A 212 -45.95 31.44 -3.92
C GLY A 212 -46.80 30.17 -4.03
N VAL A 213 -46.85 29.32 -3.00
CA VAL A 213 -47.84 28.21 -2.93
C VAL A 213 -49.23 28.80 -2.76
N ARG A 214 -50.13 28.50 -3.69
CA ARG A 214 -51.54 28.93 -3.61
C ARG A 214 -52.32 27.92 -2.79
N TYR A 215 -52.74 28.33 -1.61
CA TYR A 215 -53.47 27.49 -0.65
C TYR A 215 -54.89 28.02 -0.43
N ALA A 216 -55.86 27.12 -0.24
CA ALA A 216 -57.13 27.48 0.36
C ALA A 216 -57.70 26.37 1.24
N ARG A 217 -58.43 26.79 2.28
CA ARG A 217 -59.31 25.93 3.07
C ARG A 217 -60.56 25.58 2.28
N VAL A 218 -60.98 24.32 2.35
CA VAL A 218 -62.35 23.88 2.02
C VAL A 218 -63.14 23.78 3.34
N PRO A 219 -64.07 24.71 3.62
CA PRO A 219 -64.79 24.77 4.89
C PRO A 219 -65.93 23.75 4.95
N ARG A 220 -65.61 22.49 4.64
CA ARG A 220 -66.50 21.33 4.72
C ARG A 220 -65.74 20.21 5.42
N ALA A 221 -66.39 19.57 6.37
CA ALA A 221 -65.91 18.34 6.99
C ALA A 221 -65.96 17.22 5.94
N LEU A 222 -64.82 16.88 5.34
CA LEU A 222 -64.74 15.86 4.28
C LEU A 222 -63.87 14.66 4.68
N VAL A 223 -63.34 14.67 5.90
CA VAL A 223 -62.39 13.67 6.40
C VAL A 223 -62.80 13.25 7.81
N HIS A 224 -62.92 11.94 8.02
CA HIS A 224 -63.14 11.31 9.31
C HIS A 224 -61.82 10.79 9.85
N HIS A 225 -61.27 11.50 10.84
CA HIS A 225 -60.03 11.14 11.52
C HIS A 225 -60.31 10.36 12.80
N HIS A 226 -59.92 9.08 12.86
CA HIS A 226 -60.27 8.17 13.95
C HIS A 226 -59.18 8.10 15.02
N ALA A 227 -59.35 8.96 16.02
CA ALA A 227 -58.40 9.23 17.09
C ALA A 227 -58.63 8.39 18.38
N TYR A 228 -58.95 7.11 18.26
CA TYR A 228 -59.33 6.27 19.41
C TYR A 228 -58.19 6.12 20.45
N PRO A 229 -58.43 6.31 21.77
CA PRO A 229 -57.42 6.15 22.81
C PRO A 229 -56.84 4.74 22.93
N ALA A 230 -57.66 3.71 22.64
CA ALA A 230 -57.27 2.31 22.75
C ALA A 230 -56.43 1.81 21.56
N SER A 231 -56.31 2.58 20.47
CA SER A 231 -55.47 2.22 19.32
C SER A 231 -54.07 2.79 19.46
N LEU A 232 -53.05 1.98 19.16
CA LEU A 232 -51.67 2.43 19.11
C LEU A 232 -51.48 3.36 17.90
N ARG A 233 -51.26 4.66 18.15
CA ARG A 233 -51.04 5.71 17.14
C ARG A 233 -49.68 6.38 17.28
N LEU A 234 -49.17 6.96 16.19
CA LEU A 234 -47.93 7.77 16.21
C LEU A 234 -48.03 9.03 17.10
N SER A 235 -49.26 9.46 17.41
CA SER A 235 -49.57 10.62 18.25
C SER A 235 -49.94 10.24 19.69
N THR A 236 -49.89 8.95 20.06
CA THR A 236 -50.21 8.49 21.42
C THR A 236 -49.31 9.19 22.44
N PRO A 237 -49.87 9.83 23.49
CA PRO A 237 -49.09 10.47 24.55
C PRO A 237 -48.07 9.52 25.18
N GLY A 238 -46.85 10.00 25.44
CA GLY A 238 -45.75 9.20 26.00
C GLY A 238 -45.16 8.11 25.09
N SER A 239 -45.69 7.89 23.89
CA SER A 239 -45.18 6.83 23.01
C SER A 239 -43.76 7.13 22.50
N PRO A 240 -42.90 6.10 22.29
CA PRO A 240 -41.54 6.31 21.79
C PRO A 240 -41.49 7.07 20.46
N ALA A 241 -42.43 6.81 19.53
CA ALA A 241 -42.51 7.51 18.25
C ALA A 241 -42.81 9.01 18.44
N LYS A 242 -43.73 9.36 19.34
CA LYS A 242 -44.09 10.75 19.61
C LYS A 242 -42.96 11.52 20.30
N ILE A 243 -42.33 10.93 21.32
CA ILE A 243 -41.20 11.55 22.03
C ILE A 243 -40.01 11.76 21.09
N LYS A 244 -39.65 10.75 20.30
CA LYS A 244 -38.59 10.87 19.29
C LYS A 244 -38.91 11.92 18.24
N GLY A 245 -40.15 11.92 17.71
CA GLY A 245 -40.60 12.92 16.72
C GLY A 245 -40.52 14.35 17.24
N LEU A 246 -41.00 14.60 18.47
CA LEU A 246 -40.90 15.92 19.11
C LEU A 246 -39.45 16.34 19.35
N THR A 247 -38.58 15.42 19.79
CA THR A 247 -37.14 15.68 19.96
C THR A 247 -36.47 16.07 18.65
N SER A 248 -36.70 15.32 17.57
CA SER A 248 -36.13 15.63 16.25
C SER A 248 -36.70 16.95 15.69
N PHE A 249 -38.01 17.18 15.82
CA PHE A 249 -38.65 18.44 15.42
C PHE A 249 -38.09 19.64 16.21
N TRP A 250 -37.92 19.49 17.53
CA TRP A 250 -37.29 20.50 18.39
C TRP A 250 -35.86 20.80 17.92
N ARG A 251 -35.04 19.77 17.69
CA ARG A 251 -33.67 19.96 17.21
C ARG A 251 -33.60 20.72 15.89
N LYS A 252 -34.52 20.42 14.97
CA LYS A 252 -34.63 21.04 13.66
C LYS A 252 -35.12 22.49 13.71
N TYR A 253 -36.13 22.80 14.51
CA TYR A 253 -36.86 24.07 14.45
C TYR A 253 -36.66 25.01 15.64
N ARG A 254 -36.06 24.58 16.76
CA ARG A 254 -35.86 25.46 17.93
C ARG A 254 -35.07 26.73 17.61
N GLY A 255 -34.12 26.64 16.67
CA GLY A 255 -33.33 27.80 16.22
C GLY A 255 -34.16 28.86 15.48
N ARG A 256 -35.38 28.52 15.02
CA ARG A 256 -36.31 29.43 14.35
C ARG A 256 -37.36 30.01 15.32
N MET A 257 -37.46 29.49 16.53
CA MET A 257 -38.45 29.93 17.53
C MET A 257 -37.86 31.06 18.36
N ASP A 258 -38.62 32.14 18.53
CA ASP A 258 -38.34 33.13 19.58
C ASP A 258 -38.58 32.51 20.97
N GLU A 259 -38.21 33.24 22.04
CA GLU A 259 -38.36 32.75 23.41
C GLU A 259 -39.82 32.45 23.80
N GLU A 260 -40.79 33.17 23.22
CA GLU A 260 -42.22 32.95 23.49
C GLU A 260 -42.68 31.63 22.87
N ARG A 261 -42.41 31.42 21.58
CA ARG A 261 -42.77 30.18 20.87
C ARG A 261 -42.03 28.97 21.42
N SER A 262 -40.76 29.14 21.79
CA SER A 262 -39.96 28.10 22.45
C SER A 262 -40.63 27.62 23.74
N ARG A 263 -41.05 28.55 24.60
CA ARG A 263 -41.79 28.23 25.84
C ARG A 263 -43.15 27.57 25.53
N ALA A 264 -43.91 28.13 24.59
CA ALA A 264 -45.20 27.58 24.21
C ALA A 264 -45.10 26.15 23.63
N PHE A 265 -44.06 25.86 22.85
CA PHE A 265 -43.76 24.50 22.39
C PHE A 265 -43.48 23.58 23.57
N HIS A 266 -42.59 24.00 24.50
CA HIS A 266 -42.21 23.21 25.65
C HIS A 266 -43.42 22.87 26.55
N ASP A 267 -44.21 23.89 26.91
CA ASP A 267 -45.40 23.73 27.75
C ASP A 267 -46.42 22.79 27.10
N ARG A 268 -46.67 22.98 25.80
CA ARG A 268 -47.59 22.14 25.04
C ARG A 268 -47.09 20.70 24.92
N ALA A 269 -45.81 20.50 24.59
CA ALA A 269 -45.20 19.20 24.42
C ALA A 269 -45.17 18.40 25.73
N THR A 270 -44.87 19.07 26.84
CA THR A 270 -44.92 18.51 28.19
C THR A 270 -46.35 18.13 28.58
N THR A 271 -47.28 19.07 28.46
CA THR A 271 -48.67 18.89 28.94
C THR A 271 -49.41 17.80 28.16
N LEU A 272 -49.29 17.76 26.83
CA LEU A 272 -50.08 16.85 26.01
C LEU A 272 -49.40 15.51 25.74
N PHE A 273 -48.07 15.41 25.87
CA PHE A 273 -47.34 14.20 25.47
C PHE A 273 -46.31 13.72 26.50
N GLY A 274 -46.11 14.43 27.61
CA GLY A 274 -45.10 14.07 28.61
C GLY A 274 -43.66 14.20 28.10
N TRP A 275 -43.42 15.05 27.10
CA TRP A 275 -42.09 15.28 26.56
C TRP A 275 -41.28 16.21 27.46
N THR A 276 -40.01 15.90 27.64
CA THR A 276 -39.03 16.77 28.30
C THR A 276 -37.93 17.12 27.33
N GLU A 277 -37.40 18.34 27.42
CA GLU A 277 -36.29 18.75 26.57
C GLU A 277 -35.09 17.80 26.73
N PRO A 278 -34.56 17.24 25.62
CA PRO A 278 -33.39 16.39 25.69
C PRO A 278 -32.17 17.21 26.09
N ALA A 279 -31.37 16.69 27.02
CA ALA A 279 -30.06 17.24 27.30
C ALA A 279 -29.22 17.33 26.02
N SER A 280 -28.38 18.36 25.92
CA SER A 280 -27.40 18.48 24.84
C SER A 280 -26.60 17.18 24.73
N PRO A 281 -26.35 16.67 23.50
CA PRO A 281 -25.57 15.45 23.32
C PRO A 281 -24.24 15.58 24.06
N ALA A 282 -23.96 14.66 24.98
CA ALA A 282 -22.66 14.61 25.63
C ALA A 282 -21.61 14.24 24.56
N PRO A 283 -20.44 14.89 24.53
CA PRO A 283 -19.37 14.43 23.67
C PRO A 283 -18.98 12.99 24.05
N PRO A 284 -18.64 12.13 23.07
CA PRO A 284 -18.16 10.79 23.35
C PRO A 284 -16.90 10.89 24.22
N SER A 285 -16.78 9.99 25.19
CA SER A 285 -15.63 9.95 26.08
C SER A 285 -14.38 9.51 25.31
N PRO A 286 -13.23 10.19 25.47
CA PRO A 286 -12.00 9.76 24.83
C PRO A 286 -11.62 8.37 25.34
N ASN A 287 -11.43 7.44 24.43
CA ASN A 287 -10.87 6.14 24.77
C ASN A 287 -9.34 6.29 24.75
N PRO A 288 -8.62 6.08 25.86
CA PRO A 288 -7.17 6.13 25.85
C PRO A 288 -6.68 4.98 24.97
N GLY A 289 -6.23 5.32 23.75
CA GLY A 289 -5.73 4.35 22.79
C GLY A 289 -4.65 3.48 23.43
N ARG A 290 -4.73 2.17 23.22
CA ARG A 290 -3.67 1.24 23.62
C ARG A 290 -2.45 1.52 22.75
N SER A 291 -1.42 2.14 23.33
CA SER A 291 -0.08 2.11 22.76
C SER A 291 0.45 0.68 22.88
N VAL A 292 0.64 0.01 21.75
CA VAL A 292 1.44 -1.22 21.71
C VAL A 292 2.88 -0.83 22.07
N PRO A 293 3.59 -1.62 22.90
CA PRO A 293 5.01 -1.39 23.13
C PRO A 293 5.77 -1.33 21.80
N PRO A 294 6.81 -0.50 21.67
CA PRO A 294 7.54 -0.30 20.43
C PRO A 294 8.45 -1.50 20.13
N ASP A 295 7.88 -2.65 19.79
CA ASP A 295 8.66 -3.77 19.25
C ASP A 295 8.79 -3.62 17.72
N GLU A 296 9.86 -2.91 17.34
CA GLU A 296 10.79 -3.15 16.23
C GLU A 296 10.27 -3.40 14.79
N GLN A 297 8.99 -3.20 14.50
CA GLN A 297 8.49 -3.40 13.15
C GLN A 297 8.69 -2.16 12.25
N ARG A 298 9.85 -2.10 11.61
CA ARG A 298 10.20 -1.13 10.56
C ARG A 298 9.25 -1.21 9.36
N LEU A 299 9.04 -0.06 8.71
CA LEU A 299 8.14 0.12 7.56
C LEU A 299 8.91 0.76 6.40
N ALA A 300 8.86 0.13 5.23
CA ALA A 300 9.24 0.76 3.96
C ALA A 300 7.96 1.20 3.24
N LEU A 301 7.93 2.43 2.73
CA LEU A 301 6.75 3.00 2.07
C LEU A 301 7.10 3.42 0.62
N ILE A 302 6.31 2.94 -0.33
CA ILE A 302 6.35 3.35 -1.74
C ILE A 302 5.07 4.12 -2.04
N VAL A 303 5.16 5.39 -2.39
CA VAL A 303 4.00 6.24 -2.68
C VAL A 303 3.88 6.43 -4.19
N GLY A 304 2.77 5.96 -4.77
CA GLY A 304 2.46 6.15 -6.18
C GLY A 304 1.52 7.33 -6.38
N ILE A 305 1.94 8.31 -7.19
CA ILE A 305 1.17 9.51 -7.52
C ILE A 305 1.16 9.71 -9.04
N ALA A 306 -0.02 9.92 -9.62
CA ALA A 306 -0.15 10.38 -11.00
C ALA A 306 -0.27 11.90 -11.00
N VAL A 307 0.66 12.58 -11.67
CA VAL A 307 0.80 14.04 -11.63
C VAL A 307 0.49 14.63 -13.00
N SER A 308 -0.43 15.59 -13.04
CA SER A 308 -0.75 16.36 -14.24
C SER A 308 0.43 17.23 -14.64
N SER A 309 0.94 17.07 -15.87
CA SER A 309 2.06 17.88 -16.37
C SER A 309 1.73 19.38 -16.37
N ALA A 310 0.48 19.75 -16.65
CA ALA A 310 0.00 21.14 -16.66
C ALA A 310 -0.08 21.76 -15.25
N ARG A 311 -0.11 20.95 -14.19
CA ARG A 311 -0.28 21.39 -12.80
C ARG A 311 0.75 20.76 -11.87
N ALA A 312 1.95 20.49 -12.39
CA ALA A 312 2.99 19.78 -11.65
C ALA A 312 3.37 20.49 -10.33
N GLY A 313 3.24 21.81 -10.24
CA GLY A 313 3.51 22.56 -9.01
C GLY A 313 2.55 22.26 -7.85
N ASP A 314 1.30 21.87 -8.16
CA ASP A 314 0.24 21.71 -7.15
C ASP A 314 0.54 20.54 -6.20
N VAL A 315 1.29 19.53 -6.66
CA VAL A 315 1.65 18.36 -5.86
C VAL A 315 2.72 18.66 -4.80
N ILE A 316 3.42 19.80 -4.86
CA ILE A 316 4.52 20.11 -3.93
C ILE A 316 4.04 20.11 -2.47
N GLY A 317 2.85 20.63 -2.19
CA GLY A 317 2.29 20.62 -0.83
C GLY A 317 2.08 19.21 -0.27
N LEU A 318 1.67 18.26 -1.12
CA LEU A 318 1.59 16.85 -0.74
C LEU A 318 2.97 16.24 -0.50
N LEU A 319 3.94 16.57 -1.35
CA LEU A 319 5.30 16.04 -1.24
C LEU A 319 6.03 16.58 0.01
N ASP A 320 5.77 17.82 0.42
CA ASP A 320 6.20 18.39 1.70
C ASP A 320 5.61 17.58 2.87
N ASP A 321 4.30 17.34 2.85
CA ASP A 321 3.63 16.55 3.89
C ASP A 321 4.20 15.13 3.99
N LEU A 322 4.55 14.51 2.85
CA LEU A 322 5.20 13.20 2.79
C LEU A 322 6.63 13.23 3.35
N CYS A 323 7.40 14.27 3.06
CA CYS A 323 8.75 14.42 3.60
C CYS A 323 8.75 14.48 5.14
N LEU A 324 7.73 15.11 5.74
CA LEU A 324 7.56 15.19 7.19
C LEU A 324 7.32 13.82 7.85
N GLN A 325 6.79 12.82 7.12
CA GLN A 325 6.61 11.46 7.66
C GLN A 325 7.93 10.77 7.99
N ARG A 326 9.06 11.24 7.45
CA ARG A 326 10.41 10.71 7.71
C ARG A 326 10.93 11.02 9.12
N GLU A 327 10.23 11.87 9.87
CA GLU A 327 10.53 12.12 11.27
C GLU A 327 10.21 10.90 12.16
N ASP A 328 9.35 9.97 11.72
CA ASP A 328 9.09 8.71 12.45
C ASP A 328 10.25 7.71 12.24
N PRO A 329 10.97 7.31 13.30
CA PRO A 329 12.15 6.44 13.19
C PRO A 329 11.83 5.03 12.69
N ARG A 330 10.57 4.60 12.68
CA ARG A 330 10.16 3.30 12.14
C ARG A 330 10.05 3.30 10.62
N LEU A 331 9.98 4.47 9.97
CA LEU A 331 9.95 4.60 8.52
C LEU A 331 11.38 4.52 7.94
N VAL A 332 11.80 3.33 7.52
CA VAL A 332 13.17 3.10 7.02
C VAL A 332 13.39 3.61 5.61
N SER A 333 12.35 3.65 4.78
CA SER A 333 12.46 4.21 3.44
C SER A 333 11.16 4.84 2.98
N LEU A 334 11.29 5.97 2.30
CA LEU A 334 10.22 6.62 1.57
C LEU A 334 10.66 6.78 0.11
N GLU A 335 9.98 6.06 -0.78
CA GLU A 335 10.18 6.15 -2.23
C GLU A 335 8.88 6.64 -2.87
N VAL A 336 8.97 7.48 -3.90
CA VAL A 336 7.85 8.06 -4.61
C VAL A 336 7.95 7.68 -6.08
N VAL A 337 6.92 7.04 -6.60
CA VAL A 337 6.72 6.78 -8.04
C VAL A 337 5.82 7.87 -8.59
N VAL A 338 6.36 8.68 -9.50
CA VAL A 338 5.65 9.77 -10.15
C VAL A 338 5.31 9.34 -11.57
N LEU A 339 4.02 9.15 -11.85
CA LEU A 339 3.54 8.92 -13.20
C LEU A 339 3.14 10.26 -13.83
N GLU A 340 3.83 10.65 -14.90
CA GLU A 340 3.50 11.89 -15.61
C GLU A 340 2.23 11.73 -16.45
N ASN A 341 1.23 12.59 -16.25
CA ASN A 341 0.02 12.61 -17.05
C ASN A 341 -0.10 13.91 -17.85
N GLY A 342 0.08 13.82 -19.17
CA GLY A 342 0.02 14.96 -20.09
C GLY A 342 -1.37 15.61 -20.19
N PRO A 343 -1.55 16.57 -21.10
CA PRO A 343 -0.53 17.10 -22.02
C PRO A 343 0.50 17.96 -21.28
N ARG A 344 1.70 18.07 -21.86
CA ARG A 344 2.70 19.07 -21.44
C ARG A 344 2.35 20.43 -22.05
N ASP A 345 2.61 21.52 -21.33
CA ASP A 345 2.45 22.86 -21.90
C ASP A 345 3.40 23.08 -23.09
N PRO A 346 3.03 23.93 -24.08
CA PRO A 346 3.86 24.21 -25.26
C PRO A 346 5.26 24.75 -24.94
N GLY A 347 5.51 25.21 -23.71
CA GLY A 347 6.79 25.70 -23.18
C GLY A 347 7.66 24.67 -22.44
N GLY A 348 7.26 23.39 -22.39
CA GLY A 348 8.16 22.27 -22.09
C GLY A 348 8.09 21.65 -20.68
N ALA A 349 8.64 20.44 -20.59
CA ALA A 349 8.68 19.49 -19.46
C ALA A 349 9.28 20.00 -18.12
N ALA A 350 9.54 21.31 -17.98
CA ALA A 350 10.21 21.87 -16.82
C ALA A 350 9.43 21.69 -15.50
N GLY A 351 8.09 21.59 -15.55
CA GLY A 351 7.27 21.44 -14.35
C GLY A 351 7.55 20.13 -13.60
N ILE A 352 7.41 18.99 -14.30
CA ILE A 352 7.57 17.67 -13.67
C ILE A 352 9.03 17.40 -13.28
N GLU A 353 9.99 17.82 -14.11
CA GLU A 353 11.41 17.69 -13.81
C GLU A 353 11.80 18.49 -12.56
N ARG A 354 11.25 19.70 -12.37
CA ARG A 354 11.43 20.47 -11.13
C ARG A 354 10.92 19.72 -9.91
N VAL A 355 9.75 19.09 -9.99
CA VAL A 355 9.18 18.28 -8.89
C VAL A 355 10.11 17.11 -8.54
N VAL A 356 10.60 16.40 -9.55
CA VAL A 356 11.50 15.25 -9.39
C VAL A 356 12.85 15.69 -8.80
N SER A 357 13.46 16.73 -9.35
CA SER A 357 14.69 17.32 -8.80
C SER A 357 14.51 17.81 -7.38
N TRP A 358 13.37 18.42 -7.06
CA TRP A 358 13.03 18.91 -5.72
C TRP A 358 12.95 17.78 -4.69
N LEU A 359 12.35 16.63 -5.04
CA LEU A 359 12.29 15.45 -4.18
C LEU A 359 13.68 14.83 -3.95
N ARG A 360 14.42 14.68 -5.05
CA ARG A 360 15.76 14.08 -5.03
C ARG A 360 16.74 14.90 -4.19
N ALA A 361 16.69 16.23 -4.30
CA ALA A 361 17.53 17.14 -3.52
C ALA A 361 17.25 17.06 -2.00
N ARG A 362 16.08 16.58 -1.59
CA ARG A 362 15.72 16.32 -0.18
C ARG A 362 16.04 14.89 0.26
N GLY A 363 16.72 14.10 -0.57
CA GLY A 363 17.07 12.73 -0.25
C GLY A 363 15.90 11.74 -0.32
N VAL A 364 14.79 12.09 -0.99
CA VAL A 364 13.67 11.16 -1.25
C VAL A 364 13.90 10.41 -2.56
N GLY A 365 13.62 9.10 -2.60
CA GLY A 365 13.76 8.32 -3.83
C GLY A 365 12.66 8.63 -4.79
N CYS A 366 12.98 9.19 -5.97
CA CYS A 366 11.97 9.53 -6.95
C CYS A 366 12.15 8.70 -8.23
N PHE A 367 11.08 8.02 -8.63
CA PHE A 367 11.01 7.19 -9.82
C PHE A 367 10.01 7.80 -10.79
N LEU A 368 10.50 8.61 -11.72
CA LEU A 368 9.67 9.25 -12.74
C LEU A 368 9.38 8.25 -13.86
N ALA A 369 8.10 8.02 -14.15
CA ALA A 369 7.62 7.35 -15.35
C ALA A 369 7.13 8.42 -16.34
N PRO A 370 7.98 8.92 -17.25
CA PRO A 370 7.57 9.94 -18.22
C PRO A 370 6.68 9.34 -19.32
N ILE A 371 5.98 10.19 -20.09
CA ILE A 371 5.02 9.77 -21.13
C ILE A 371 5.66 8.82 -22.17
N GLU A 372 6.93 9.06 -22.53
CA GLU A 372 7.68 8.26 -23.49
C GLU A 372 7.89 6.83 -22.99
N ARG A 373 8.25 6.70 -21.70
CA ARG A 373 8.43 5.40 -21.04
C ARG A 373 7.10 4.66 -20.94
N GLN A 374 6.04 5.36 -20.55
CA GLN A 374 4.68 4.81 -20.51
C GLN A 374 4.24 4.28 -21.86
N SER A 375 4.48 5.03 -22.94
CA SER A 375 4.11 4.61 -24.30
C SER A 375 4.85 3.35 -24.72
N ALA A 376 6.17 3.27 -24.50
CA ALA A 376 6.96 2.09 -24.81
C ALA A 376 6.49 0.85 -24.02
N ASP A 377 6.26 1.01 -22.72
CA ASP A 377 5.80 -0.08 -21.85
C ASP A 377 4.36 -0.52 -22.17
N ALA A 378 3.49 0.41 -22.59
CA ALA A 378 2.13 0.12 -23.05
C ALA A 378 2.13 -0.69 -24.36
N THR A 379 2.96 -0.32 -25.34
CA THR A 379 3.11 -1.09 -26.59
C THR A 379 3.73 -2.46 -26.36
N ALA A 380 4.62 -2.58 -25.37
CA ALA A 380 5.23 -3.86 -24.99
C ALA A 380 4.31 -4.77 -24.16
N GLY A 381 3.07 -4.34 -23.84
CA GLY A 381 2.13 -5.13 -23.04
C GLY A 381 2.50 -5.25 -21.56
N ILE A 382 3.33 -4.35 -21.02
CA ILE A 382 3.77 -4.41 -19.62
C ILE A 382 2.60 -4.20 -18.65
N PHE A 383 1.58 -3.48 -19.09
CA PHE A 383 0.41 -3.19 -18.30
C PHE A 383 -0.72 -4.17 -18.49
N GLY A 384 -0.61 -5.22 -19.32
CA GLY A 384 -1.72 -6.06 -19.77
C GLY A 384 -1.72 -6.20 -21.29
N ARG A 385 -2.87 -6.10 -21.96
CA ARG A 385 -2.88 -6.06 -23.43
C ARG A 385 -2.16 -4.81 -23.93
N ALA A 386 -1.47 -4.93 -25.07
CA ALA A 386 -0.77 -3.81 -25.67
C ALA A 386 -1.74 -2.74 -26.15
N PHE A 387 -1.45 -1.47 -25.88
CA PHE A 387 -2.29 -0.32 -26.30
C PHE A 387 -1.44 0.93 -26.60
N GLU A 388 -2.04 1.88 -27.32
CA GLU A 388 -1.44 3.19 -27.58
C GLU A 388 -1.82 4.20 -26.50
N ARG A 389 -0.83 4.70 -25.74
CA ARG A 389 -1.04 5.63 -24.62
C ARG A 389 -1.28 7.10 -25.07
N GLY A 390 -0.77 7.50 -26.24
CA GLY A 390 -0.85 8.86 -26.78
C GLY A 390 -0.11 9.93 -25.95
N ALA A 391 -0.02 11.18 -26.43
CA ALA A 391 0.68 12.26 -25.71
C ALA A 391 -0.21 13.08 -24.74
N GLY A 392 -1.54 12.92 -24.81
CA GLY A 392 -2.52 13.69 -24.04
C GLY A 392 -2.74 13.18 -22.60
N CYS A 393 -3.84 13.60 -21.97
CA CYS A 393 -4.26 13.02 -20.69
C CYS A 393 -4.67 11.56 -20.88
N ALA A 394 -4.00 10.63 -20.20
CA ALA A 394 -4.54 9.29 -20.03
C ALA A 394 -5.77 9.35 -19.12
N SER A 395 -6.76 8.48 -19.36
CA SER A 395 -7.91 8.36 -18.47
C SER A 395 -7.46 7.91 -17.08
N ILE A 396 -8.24 8.24 -16.04
CA ILE A 396 -7.90 7.88 -14.65
C ILE A 396 -7.69 6.36 -14.52
N ALA A 397 -8.50 5.56 -15.21
CA ALA A 397 -8.39 4.10 -15.20
C ALA A 397 -7.05 3.61 -15.78
N VAL A 398 -6.66 4.13 -16.95
CA VAL A 398 -5.39 3.79 -17.60
C VAL A 398 -4.20 4.28 -16.77
N ALA A 399 -4.24 5.52 -16.29
CA ALA A 399 -3.19 6.09 -15.44
C ALA A 399 -3.01 5.31 -14.13
N ARG A 400 -4.09 4.88 -13.47
CA ARG A 400 -4.03 4.05 -12.25
C ARG A 400 -3.45 2.67 -12.52
N THR A 401 -3.82 2.02 -13.63
CA THR A 401 -3.26 0.72 -14.03
C THR A 401 -1.75 0.81 -14.25
N MET A 402 -1.29 1.81 -15.02
CA MET A 402 0.16 2.02 -15.25
C MET A 402 0.91 2.32 -13.95
N LEU A 403 0.39 3.23 -13.13
CA LEU A 403 1.00 3.64 -11.86
C LEU A 403 1.16 2.44 -10.91
N LYS A 404 0.11 1.63 -10.75
CA LYS A 404 0.13 0.43 -9.90
C LYS A 404 1.17 -0.58 -10.39
N MET A 405 1.31 -0.77 -11.70
CA MET A 405 2.33 -1.67 -12.26
C MET A 405 3.76 -1.17 -12.02
N TYR A 406 4.04 0.12 -12.17
CA TYR A 406 5.35 0.66 -11.79
C TYR A 406 5.63 0.52 -10.30
N CYS A 407 4.63 0.75 -9.45
CA CYS A 407 4.75 0.54 -8.01
C CYS A 407 5.01 -0.93 -7.68
N TYR A 408 4.33 -1.87 -8.34
CA TYR A 408 4.54 -3.30 -8.20
C TYR A 408 5.98 -3.70 -8.57
N GLU A 409 6.48 -3.26 -9.73
CA GLU A 409 7.83 -3.59 -10.18
C GLU A 409 8.92 -3.04 -9.26
N LEU A 410 8.70 -1.86 -8.66
CA LEU A 410 9.58 -1.34 -7.60
C LEU A 410 9.43 -2.15 -6.29
N ALA A 411 8.20 -2.44 -5.86
CA ALA A 411 7.92 -3.14 -4.60
C ALA A 411 8.47 -4.57 -4.57
N LYS A 412 8.52 -5.28 -5.72
CA LYS A 412 9.23 -6.57 -5.85
C LYS A 412 10.69 -6.50 -5.42
N ARG A 413 11.32 -5.34 -5.58
CA ARG A 413 12.72 -5.07 -5.20
C ARG A 413 12.85 -4.47 -3.80
N ARG A 414 11.72 -4.30 -3.10
CA ARG A 414 11.61 -3.82 -1.72
C ARG A 414 10.71 -4.77 -0.90
N PRO A 415 11.11 -6.04 -0.69
CA PRO A 415 10.31 -6.99 0.09
C PRO A 415 9.82 -6.41 1.43
N GLY A 416 8.53 -6.50 1.68
CA GLY A 416 7.89 -5.97 2.90
C GLY A 416 7.52 -4.49 2.86
N ALA A 417 7.75 -3.80 1.74
CA ALA A 417 7.27 -2.44 1.54
C ALA A 417 5.74 -2.40 1.40
N VAL A 418 5.14 -1.36 1.97
CA VAL A 418 3.73 -1.02 1.77
C VAL A 418 3.65 -0.03 0.63
N VAL A 419 2.76 -0.27 -0.32
CA VAL A 419 2.50 0.64 -1.43
C VAL A 419 1.30 1.53 -1.07
N TRP A 420 1.44 2.83 -1.20
CA TRP A 420 0.38 3.80 -0.99
C TRP A 420 0.05 4.50 -2.30
N ILE A 421 -1.15 4.30 -2.81
CA ILE A 421 -1.65 4.97 -4.00
C ILE A 421 -2.43 6.20 -3.55
N LEU A 422 -1.98 7.38 -4.01
CA LEU A 422 -2.50 8.67 -3.60
C LEU A 422 -2.87 9.54 -4.83
N ASP A 423 -3.88 10.39 -4.71
CA ASP A 423 -4.18 11.44 -5.70
C ASP A 423 -3.28 12.68 -5.47
N GLU A 424 -3.00 13.46 -6.52
CA GLU A 424 -2.15 14.65 -6.47
C GLU A 424 -2.72 15.82 -5.68
N ASP A 425 -4.04 15.87 -5.47
CA ASP A 425 -4.80 16.96 -4.81
C ASP A 425 -5.04 16.70 -3.31
N MET A 426 -4.24 15.82 -2.70
CA MET A 426 -4.38 15.40 -1.31
C MET A 426 -3.35 16.07 -0.40
N ARG A 427 -3.71 16.32 0.85
CA ARG A 427 -2.84 16.80 1.93
C ARG A 427 -2.92 15.87 3.13
N LEU A 428 -1.87 15.80 3.95
CA LEU A 428 -1.84 14.91 5.12
C LEU A 428 -2.25 15.61 6.43
N GLU A 429 -2.50 16.92 6.36
CA GLU A 429 -3.15 17.69 7.41
C GLU A 429 -4.67 17.56 7.30
N ASN A 430 -5.27 16.72 8.16
CA ASN A 430 -6.67 16.33 8.11
C ASN A 430 -7.57 17.23 8.95
N LEU A 431 -8.87 17.26 8.64
CA LEU A 431 -9.87 17.79 9.57
C LEU A 431 -10.15 16.78 10.67
N VAL A 432 -9.76 17.11 11.90
CA VAL A 432 -9.89 16.26 13.09
C VAL A 432 -10.77 16.97 14.11
N TRP A 433 -11.77 16.25 14.61
CA TRP A 433 -12.63 16.68 15.68
C TRP A 433 -12.16 16.14 17.02
N ARG A 434 -12.23 17.00 18.04
CA ARG A 434 -11.94 16.70 19.43
C ARG A 434 -13.06 17.22 20.32
N ALA A 435 -13.52 16.37 21.24
CA ALA A 435 -14.48 16.73 22.26
C ALA A 435 -14.04 18.00 23.01
N GLY A 436 -14.91 19.01 23.10
CA GLY A 436 -14.64 20.30 23.77
C GLY A 436 -13.83 21.32 22.97
N THR A 437 -12.95 20.88 22.05
CA THR A 437 -12.08 21.79 21.26
C THR A 437 -12.50 21.96 19.80
N GLY A 438 -13.49 21.18 19.32
CA GLY A 438 -14.08 21.36 17.99
C GLY A 438 -13.26 20.73 16.87
N VAL A 439 -13.44 21.21 15.64
CA VAL A 439 -12.70 20.74 14.46
C VAL A 439 -11.45 21.60 14.24
N ALA A 440 -10.30 20.96 14.05
CA ALA A 440 -9.04 21.60 13.70
C ALA A 440 -8.32 20.85 12.57
N ARG A 441 -7.36 21.51 11.94
CA ARG A 441 -6.44 20.87 11.00
C ARG A 441 -5.28 20.24 11.78
N GLU A 442 -5.09 18.93 11.63
CA GLU A 442 -4.08 18.18 12.38
C GLU A 442 -3.42 17.10 11.52
N ARG A 443 -2.14 16.84 11.79
CA ARG A 443 -1.40 15.73 11.19
C ARG A 443 -1.75 14.43 11.92
N VAL A 444 -2.08 13.38 11.16
CA VAL A 444 -2.40 12.06 11.72
C VAL A 444 -1.17 11.15 11.64
N ALA A 445 -0.87 10.44 12.73
CA ALA A 445 0.23 9.48 12.76
C ALA A 445 -0.05 8.29 11.84
N LEU A 446 0.71 8.17 10.75
CA LEU A 446 0.46 7.17 9.70
C LEU A 446 1.14 5.81 9.99
N VAL A 447 2.38 5.84 10.49
CA VAL A 447 3.26 4.65 10.53
C VAL A 447 2.72 3.57 11.46
N ASP A 448 2.23 3.95 12.65
CA ASP A 448 1.72 3.00 13.64
C ASP A 448 0.52 2.18 13.15
N PRO A 449 -0.57 2.80 12.64
CA PRO A 449 -1.67 2.06 12.04
C PRO A 449 -1.25 1.12 10.90
N LEU A 450 -0.31 1.52 10.04
CA LEU A 450 0.14 0.68 8.91
C LEU A 450 0.87 -0.58 9.40
N VAL A 451 1.73 -0.45 10.42
CA VAL A 451 2.43 -1.60 11.02
C VAL A 451 1.44 -2.60 11.63
N ARG A 452 0.41 -2.10 12.34
CA ARG A 452 -0.65 -2.93 12.92
C ARG A 452 -1.51 -3.61 11.85
N LEU A 453 -1.88 -2.89 10.79
CA LEU A 453 -2.66 -3.44 9.67
C LEU A 453 -1.90 -4.55 8.95
N ARG A 454 -0.60 -4.35 8.67
CA ARG A 454 0.27 -5.38 8.07
C ARG A 454 0.29 -6.67 8.92
N SER A 455 0.40 -6.52 10.24
CA SER A 455 0.41 -7.66 11.17
C SER A 455 -0.95 -8.38 11.27
N SER A 456 -2.03 -7.73 10.85
CA SER A 456 -3.39 -8.30 10.89
C SER A 456 -3.81 -9.09 9.63
N GLY A 457 -2.91 -9.24 8.65
CA GLY A 457 -3.19 -9.96 7.40
C GLY A 457 -4.10 -9.20 6.42
N VAL A 458 -4.25 -7.89 6.58
CA VAL A 458 -4.95 -7.03 5.62
C VAL A 458 -4.13 -6.97 4.34
N ALA A 459 -4.76 -7.26 3.19
CA ALA A 459 -4.12 -7.18 1.88
C ALA A 459 -4.18 -5.75 1.32
N VAL A 460 -5.33 -5.09 1.47
CA VAL A 460 -5.57 -3.71 1.03
C VAL A 460 -6.37 -2.96 2.10
N ALA A 461 -5.84 -1.82 2.56
CA ALA A 461 -6.56 -0.88 3.39
C ALA A 461 -6.93 0.37 2.59
N ILE A 462 -8.23 0.59 2.43
CA ILE A 462 -8.80 1.77 1.80
C ILE A 462 -8.88 2.87 2.86
N GLY A 463 -8.11 3.93 2.67
CA GLY A 463 -8.15 5.10 3.53
C GLY A 463 -9.40 5.94 3.30
N THR A 464 -9.57 6.94 4.16
CA THR A 464 -10.68 7.91 4.07
C THR A 464 -10.18 9.26 3.54
N VAL A 465 -11.10 10.14 3.21
CA VAL A 465 -10.79 11.54 2.92
C VAL A 465 -11.49 12.45 3.94
N THR A 466 -10.87 13.57 4.27
CA THR A 466 -11.47 14.67 5.03
C THR A 466 -11.73 15.87 4.12
N GLY A 467 -12.64 16.75 4.53
CA GLY A 467 -13.13 17.85 3.68
C GLY A 467 -14.22 17.36 2.72
N ALA A 468 -13.99 17.48 1.42
CA ALA A 468 -15.00 17.11 0.42
C ALA A 468 -15.02 15.60 0.13
N PRO A 469 -16.20 14.96 0.00
CA PRO A 469 -16.29 13.58 -0.45
C PRO A 469 -15.82 13.46 -1.92
N PRO A 470 -15.30 12.29 -2.33
CA PRO A 470 -14.81 12.05 -3.68
C PRO A 470 -15.96 11.74 -4.65
N LEU A 471 -17.01 12.57 -4.63
CA LEU A 471 -18.22 12.45 -5.43
C LEU A 471 -18.34 13.63 -6.40
N PRO A 472 -19.09 13.49 -7.51
CA PRO A 472 -19.57 14.66 -8.25
C PRO A 472 -20.41 15.53 -7.32
N PHE A 473 -20.09 16.82 -7.20
CA PHE A 473 -20.71 17.69 -6.21
C PHE A 473 -22.22 17.87 -6.42
N ALA A 474 -22.71 17.72 -7.66
CA ALA A 474 -24.15 17.70 -7.98
C ALA A 474 -24.93 16.65 -7.17
N SER A 475 -24.25 15.64 -6.60
CA SER A 475 -24.85 14.60 -5.76
C SER A 475 -24.76 14.87 -4.25
N CYS A 476 -24.23 16.02 -3.84
CA CYS A 476 -24.17 16.49 -2.44
C CYS A 476 -24.75 17.91 -2.30
N ALA A 477 -25.12 18.57 -3.40
CA ALA A 477 -25.55 19.95 -3.41
C ALA A 477 -26.86 20.16 -2.64
N ARG A 478 -27.82 19.23 -2.74
CA ARG A 478 -29.16 19.43 -2.17
C ARG A 478 -29.13 19.46 -0.64
N THR A 479 -28.43 18.52 0.01
CA THR A 479 -28.26 18.53 1.47
C THR A 479 -27.60 19.81 1.98
N GLN A 480 -26.63 20.37 1.25
CA GLN A 480 -26.02 21.66 1.60
C GLN A 480 -27.00 22.84 1.48
N LEU A 481 -27.94 22.79 0.52
CA LEU A 481 -28.99 23.80 0.39
C LEU A 481 -30.04 23.70 1.51
N VAL A 482 -30.35 22.47 1.97
CA VAL A 482 -31.16 22.26 3.19
C VAL A 482 -30.48 22.91 4.39
N ASP A 483 -29.17 22.73 4.52
CA ASP A 483 -28.39 23.34 5.60
C ASP A 483 -28.38 24.86 5.51
N ALA A 484 -28.15 25.43 4.32
CA ALA A 484 -28.21 26.87 4.11
C ALA A 484 -29.59 27.45 4.50
N TYR A 485 -30.67 26.79 4.09
CA TYR A 485 -32.04 27.17 4.47
C TYR A 485 -32.23 27.21 6.00
N HIS A 486 -31.88 26.13 6.69
CA HIS A 486 -32.05 26.07 8.15
C HIS A 486 -31.11 27.01 8.92
N ASN A 487 -29.89 27.24 8.45
CA ASN A 487 -28.95 28.19 9.08
C ASN A 487 -29.38 29.65 8.87
N LEU A 488 -29.94 30.01 7.72
CA LEU A 488 -30.49 31.35 7.50
C LEU A 488 -31.69 31.61 8.42
N GLU A 489 -32.60 30.65 8.57
CA GLU A 489 -33.71 30.76 9.56
C GLU A 489 -33.20 30.87 11.00
N TRP A 490 -32.14 30.12 11.34
CA TRP A 490 -31.54 30.20 12.67
C TRP A 490 -30.90 31.56 12.93
N LEU A 491 -30.09 32.08 12.00
CA LEU A 491 -29.47 33.41 12.11
C LEU A 491 -30.52 34.52 12.18
N ALA A 492 -31.66 34.37 11.48
CA ALA A 492 -32.74 35.35 11.49
C ALA A 492 -33.36 35.54 12.89
N ALA A 493 -33.38 34.49 13.72
CA ALA A 493 -33.93 34.52 15.07
C ALA A 493 -32.96 35.06 16.13
N LEU A 494 -31.68 35.25 15.78
CA LEU A 494 -30.66 35.76 16.70
C LEU A 494 -30.54 37.29 16.63
N ASP A 495 -30.09 37.90 17.72
CA ASP A 495 -29.57 39.26 17.70
C ASP A 495 -28.27 39.29 16.86
N PRO A 496 -28.12 40.19 15.88
CA PRO A 496 -26.94 40.26 15.02
C PRO A 496 -25.62 40.46 15.78
N GLU A 497 -25.64 41.03 16.98
CA GLU A 497 -24.46 41.28 17.80
C GLU A 497 -24.22 40.20 18.87
N ALA A 498 -25.14 39.25 19.03
CA ALA A 498 -24.94 38.12 19.94
C ALA A 498 -23.88 37.15 19.40
N SER A 499 -23.12 36.53 20.31
CA SER A 499 -22.21 35.43 19.99
C SER A 499 -22.99 34.26 19.38
N LEU A 500 -22.46 33.67 18.30
CA LEU A 500 -23.09 32.53 17.65
C LEU A 500 -23.07 31.30 18.59
N PRO A 501 -24.22 30.68 18.91
CA PRO A 501 -24.24 29.48 19.74
C PRO A 501 -23.53 28.29 19.06
N ASP A 502 -22.68 27.55 19.80
CA ASP A 502 -22.01 26.36 19.28
C ASP A 502 -22.97 25.16 19.20
N ARG A 503 -23.23 24.69 17.97
CA ARG A 503 -24.07 23.52 17.67
C ARG A 503 -23.28 22.35 17.07
N SER A 504 -21.95 22.38 17.16
CA SER A 504 -21.07 21.35 16.57
C SER A 504 -21.27 19.95 17.16
N ALA A 505 -21.69 19.84 18.43
CA ALA A 505 -22.03 18.56 19.04
C ALA A 505 -23.25 17.88 18.38
N GLU A 506 -24.22 18.67 17.91
CA GLU A 506 -25.36 18.13 17.15
C GLU A 506 -24.91 17.60 15.78
N ASN A 507 -24.05 18.34 15.08
CA ASN A 507 -23.45 17.87 13.84
C ASN A 507 -22.70 16.54 14.05
N MET A 508 -22.00 16.38 15.18
CA MET A 508 -21.31 15.13 15.50
C MET A 508 -22.27 13.98 15.77
N ALA A 509 -23.35 14.23 16.51
CA ALA A 509 -24.39 13.23 16.74
C ALA A 509 -25.03 12.74 15.43
N GLU A 510 -25.30 13.65 14.48
CA GLU A 510 -25.83 13.29 13.16
C GLU A 510 -24.83 12.48 12.32
N ARG A 511 -23.53 12.79 12.39
CA ARG A 511 -22.46 12.02 11.70
C ARG A 511 -22.36 10.59 12.22
N MET A 512 -22.48 10.39 13.53
CA MET A 512 -22.46 9.05 14.13
C MET A 512 -23.72 8.25 13.76
N ARG A 513 -24.83 8.92 13.47
CA ARG A 513 -26.09 8.29 13.09
C ARG A 513 -26.09 7.80 11.63
N CYS A 514 -25.49 8.55 10.71
CA CYS A 514 -25.51 8.24 9.28
C CYS A 514 -24.11 8.35 8.64
N ASP A 515 -23.58 7.22 8.14
CA ASP A 515 -22.25 7.11 7.51
C ASP A 515 -22.08 7.98 6.24
N ASP A 516 -23.17 8.23 5.52
CA ASP A 516 -23.23 8.97 4.25
C ASP A 516 -24.15 10.20 4.34
N TYR A 517 -24.14 10.85 5.50
CA TYR A 517 -24.91 12.06 5.83
C TYR A 517 -24.79 13.21 4.82
N TYR A 518 -23.77 13.23 3.95
CA TYR A 518 -23.54 14.24 2.92
C TYR A 518 -24.14 13.89 1.55
N TYR A 519 -24.55 12.65 1.33
CA TYR A 519 -24.86 12.14 -0.01
C TYR A 519 -26.36 12.20 -0.32
N ASP A 520 -26.73 12.92 -1.39
CA ASP A 520 -28.13 13.09 -1.81
C ASP A 520 -28.71 11.80 -2.42
N LEU A 521 -27.85 10.94 -2.97
CA LEU A 521 -28.25 9.72 -3.68
C LEU A 521 -27.91 8.46 -2.87
N SER A 522 -27.96 8.52 -1.53
CA SER A 522 -27.71 7.34 -0.71
C SER A 522 -28.63 6.16 -1.06
N ARG A 523 -28.11 4.94 -0.91
CA ARG A 523 -28.90 3.70 -0.88
C ARG A 523 -28.96 3.05 0.51
N ARG A 524 -28.18 3.57 1.46
CA ARG A 524 -28.05 3.00 2.80
C ARG A 524 -29.14 3.53 3.73
N GLY A 525 -29.51 4.80 3.57
CA GLY A 525 -30.58 5.45 4.31
C GLY A 525 -30.99 6.75 3.62
N THR A 526 -32.19 7.23 3.92
CA THR A 526 -32.78 8.46 3.36
C THR A 526 -33.29 9.42 4.45
N ASP A 527 -33.07 9.07 5.71
CA ASP A 527 -33.48 9.78 6.92
C ASP A 527 -32.56 10.95 7.30
N HIS A 528 -31.38 11.08 6.67
CA HIS A 528 -30.51 12.25 6.82
C HIS A 528 -30.85 13.38 5.85
N LEU A 529 -31.65 13.13 4.81
CA LEU A 529 -31.83 14.07 3.71
C LEU A 529 -32.39 15.40 4.22
N GLU A 530 -33.45 15.41 4.99
CA GLU A 530 -34.02 16.68 5.50
C GLU A 530 -33.52 17.04 6.93
N SER A 531 -32.49 16.34 7.44
CA SER A 531 -31.88 16.63 8.75
C SER A 531 -30.80 17.71 8.61
N PRO A 532 -30.91 18.88 9.26
CA PRO A 532 -29.97 19.99 9.06
C PRO A 532 -28.62 19.79 9.76
N PHE A 533 -27.56 20.30 9.14
CA PHE A 533 -26.25 20.55 9.74
C PHE A 533 -26.06 22.05 9.99
N TRP A 534 -25.50 22.38 11.13
CA TRP A 534 -25.31 23.76 11.58
C TRP A 534 -23.96 24.30 11.14
N TYR A 535 -23.93 25.57 10.76
CA TYR A 535 -22.71 26.25 10.33
C TYR A 535 -21.70 26.32 11.47
N VAL A 536 -20.45 25.97 11.18
CA VAL A 536 -19.33 26.08 12.12
C VAL A 536 -18.39 27.17 11.59
N PRO A 537 -18.30 28.33 12.25
CA PRO A 537 -17.47 29.43 11.79
C PRO A 537 -15.98 29.11 11.95
N LEU A 538 -15.14 29.73 11.11
CA LEU A 538 -13.67 29.61 11.19
C LEU A 538 -13.13 30.17 12.53
N ARG A 539 -13.78 31.21 13.06
CA ARG A 539 -13.50 31.81 14.37
C ARG A 539 -14.62 31.49 15.35
N ARG A 540 -14.25 30.94 16.52
CA ARG A 540 -15.22 30.55 17.57
C ARG A 540 -15.94 31.71 18.22
N ASP A 541 -15.34 32.89 18.22
CA ASP A 541 -15.79 34.10 18.91
C ASP A 541 -16.55 35.07 17.99
N CYS A 542 -17.17 34.58 16.90
CA CYS A 542 -17.89 35.44 15.97
C CYS A 542 -19.33 35.75 16.40
N THR A 543 -19.83 36.92 15.99
CA THR A 543 -21.24 37.28 16.15
C THR A 543 -22.12 36.65 15.07
N ALA A 544 -23.44 36.62 15.28
CA ALA A 544 -24.38 36.15 14.26
C ALA A 544 -24.23 36.91 12.91
N ARG A 545 -23.92 38.21 12.96
CA ARG A 545 -23.64 39.05 11.78
C ARG A 545 -22.37 38.64 11.04
N GLU A 546 -21.29 38.38 11.78
CA GLU A 546 -20.04 37.90 11.18
C GLU A 546 -20.19 36.50 10.60
N ALA A 547 -20.89 35.60 11.30
CA ALA A 547 -21.20 34.25 10.83
C ALA A 547 -22.01 34.27 9.53
N LEU A 548 -23.01 35.17 9.40
CA LEU A 548 -23.75 35.35 8.15
C LEU A 548 -22.81 35.74 7.00
N GLY A 549 -21.94 36.73 7.22
CA GLY A 549 -20.98 37.18 6.22
C GLY A 549 -20.02 36.07 5.78
N GLU A 550 -19.45 35.34 6.73
CA GLU A 550 -18.55 34.21 6.48
C GLU A 550 -19.26 33.06 5.74
N MET A 551 -20.46 32.69 6.18
CA MET A 551 -21.26 31.63 5.57
C MET A 551 -21.59 31.96 4.12
N VAL A 552 -22.12 33.16 3.88
CA VAL A 552 -22.54 33.58 2.53
C VAL A 552 -21.34 33.68 1.58
N ALA A 553 -20.19 34.17 2.05
CA ALA A 553 -18.97 34.21 1.24
C ALA A 553 -18.51 32.81 0.79
N ARG A 554 -18.84 31.76 1.56
CA ARG A 554 -18.48 30.37 1.27
C ARG A 554 -19.54 29.60 0.47
N LEU A 555 -20.80 30.05 0.42
CA LEU A 555 -21.86 29.35 -0.31
C LEU A 555 -21.51 29.06 -1.79
N PRO A 556 -20.93 30.00 -2.57
CA PRO A 556 -20.51 29.71 -3.95
C PRO A 556 -19.50 28.56 -4.06
N ARG A 557 -18.70 28.29 -3.02
CA ARG A 557 -17.73 27.18 -2.99
C ARG A 557 -18.39 25.81 -2.96
N ILE A 558 -19.68 25.71 -2.60
CA ILE A 558 -20.47 24.48 -2.80
C ILE A 558 -20.43 24.05 -4.27
N LEU A 559 -20.46 25.01 -5.20
CA LEU A 559 -20.39 24.75 -6.64
C LEU A 559 -18.97 24.46 -7.14
N ALA A 560 -17.94 24.79 -6.35
CA ALA A 560 -16.57 24.30 -6.54
C ALA A 560 -16.37 22.88 -5.95
N GLY A 561 -17.41 22.31 -5.32
CA GLY A 561 -17.40 21.00 -4.70
C GLY A 561 -16.76 20.94 -3.33
N GLU A 562 -16.75 22.06 -2.58
CA GLU A 562 -16.42 22.09 -1.17
C GLU A 562 -17.62 21.72 -0.29
N GLU A 563 -17.33 21.16 0.89
CA GLU A 563 -18.34 20.86 1.89
C GLU A 563 -18.45 21.97 2.95
N VAL A 564 -19.36 22.92 2.75
CA VAL A 564 -19.50 24.09 3.65
C VAL A 564 -20.10 23.68 5.00
N PHE A 565 -21.14 22.86 5.00
CA PHE A 565 -21.85 22.43 6.22
C PHE A 565 -21.51 20.99 6.62
N ARG A 566 -21.19 20.13 5.65
CA ARG A 566 -21.03 18.68 5.84
C ARG A 566 -19.62 18.12 5.60
N PRO A 567 -18.50 18.79 5.99
CA PRO A 567 -17.17 18.31 5.68
C PRO A 567 -16.91 16.95 6.32
N LEU A 568 -16.27 16.02 5.63
CA LEU A 568 -15.78 14.77 6.21
C LEU A 568 -14.70 15.08 7.25
N ILE A 569 -14.83 14.52 8.46
CA ILE A 569 -13.91 14.77 9.58
C ILE A 569 -13.56 13.45 10.27
N LEU A 570 -12.35 13.38 10.81
CA LEU A 570 -11.93 12.27 11.68
C LEU A 570 -12.29 12.60 13.13
N ASP A 571 -12.57 11.59 13.93
CA ASP A 571 -12.71 11.72 15.39
C ASP A 571 -11.40 11.28 16.05
N ALA A 572 -10.78 12.17 16.81
CA ALA A 572 -9.51 11.89 17.48
C ALA A 572 -9.61 10.80 18.57
N ALA A 573 -10.81 10.50 19.07
CA ALA A 573 -11.03 9.46 20.08
C ALA A 573 -11.06 8.04 19.48
N ILE A 574 -11.10 7.92 18.15
CA ILE A 574 -11.25 6.66 17.44
C ILE A 574 -9.88 6.09 17.05
N ASP A 575 -9.61 4.84 17.45
CA ASP A 575 -8.49 4.08 16.89
C ASP A 575 -8.86 3.61 15.47
N PRO A 576 -8.11 4.05 14.43
CA PRO A 576 -8.46 3.70 13.06
C PRO A 576 -8.37 2.21 12.77
N VAL A 577 -7.46 1.48 13.39
CA VAL A 577 -7.26 0.05 13.12
C VAL A 577 -8.44 -0.76 13.68
N GLU A 578 -8.99 -0.36 14.83
CA GLU A 578 -10.12 -1.06 15.47
C GLU A 578 -11.44 -0.86 14.70
N LEU A 579 -11.62 0.27 14.01
CA LEU A 579 -12.80 0.51 13.16
C LEU A 579 -12.69 -0.03 11.73
N ARG A 580 -11.67 -0.83 11.43
CA ARG A 580 -11.56 -1.45 10.10
C ARG A 580 -12.79 -2.29 9.81
N LYS A 581 -13.39 -2.10 8.63
CA LYS A 581 -14.54 -2.88 8.17
C LYS A 581 -14.37 -3.33 6.73
N PRO A 582 -14.85 -4.52 6.33
CA PRO A 582 -14.85 -4.94 4.94
C PRO A 582 -15.44 -3.86 4.00
N SER A 583 -14.78 -3.57 2.89
CA SER A 583 -15.22 -2.53 1.95
C SER A 583 -14.59 -2.70 0.57
N VAL A 584 -15.29 -2.18 -0.44
CA VAL A 584 -14.83 -2.03 -1.84
C VAL A 584 -14.98 -0.58 -2.33
N HIS A 585 -15.27 0.35 -1.42
CA HIS A 585 -15.42 1.76 -1.75
C HIS A 585 -14.07 2.47 -1.75
N CYS A 586 -13.21 2.09 -2.69
CA CYS A 586 -11.88 2.65 -2.87
C CYS A 586 -11.90 3.96 -3.66
N GLY A 587 -11.09 4.94 -3.25
CA GLY A 587 -10.78 6.16 -4.00
C GLY A 587 -9.27 6.34 -4.11
N GLY A 588 -8.81 7.59 -4.29
CA GLY A 588 -7.38 7.91 -4.40
C GLY A 588 -6.60 7.90 -3.09
N ASN A 589 -6.98 7.09 -2.11
CA ASN A 589 -6.23 6.87 -0.87
C ASN A 589 -6.30 5.37 -0.52
N ALA A 590 -5.31 4.60 -0.93
CA ALA A 590 -5.28 3.15 -0.72
C ALA A 590 -3.88 2.65 -0.37
N PHE A 591 -3.78 1.86 0.70
CA PHE A 591 -2.58 1.17 1.14
C PHE A 591 -2.65 -0.30 0.75
N ILE A 592 -1.59 -0.81 0.15
CA ILE A 592 -1.49 -2.16 -0.38
C ILE A 592 -0.33 -2.86 0.32
N PHE A 593 -0.65 -3.94 1.02
CA PHE A 593 0.29 -4.79 1.75
C PHE A 593 0.61 -6.06 0.97
N ASP A 594 -0.37 -6.59 0.23
CA ASP A 594 -0.17 -7.65 -0.75
C ASP A 594 0.05 -7.05 -2.14
N ILE A 595 1.31 -7.01 -2.58
CA ILE A 595 1.68 -6.36 -3.85
C ILE A 595 1.07 -7.06 -5.07
N GLU A 596 0.66 -8.33 -4.98
CA GLU A 596 -0.01 -9.01 -6.09
C GLU A 596 -1.36 -8.37 -6.44
N ALA A 597 -1.99 -7.67 -5.48
CA ALA A 597 -3.20 -6.88 -5.72
C ALA A 597 -3.01 -5.76 -6.76
N LEU A 598 -1.77 -5.28 -6.94
CA LEU A 598 -1.41 -4.26 -7.94
C LEU A 598 -1.30 -4.85 -9.34
N ARG A 599 -0.95 -6.14 -9.46
CA ARG A 599 -0.66 -6.81 -10.72
C ARG A 599 -1.86 -7.54 -11.29
N GLU A 600 -2.57 -8.32 -10.49
CA GLU A 600 -3.54 -9.29 -10.99
C GLU A 600 -4.76 -8.66 -11.69
N TYR A 601 -5.20 -7.50 -11.20
CA TYR A 601 -6.40 -6.83 -11.70
C TYR A 601 -6.11 -5.39 -12.10
N PRO A 602 -6.60 -4.93 -13.26
CA PRO A 602 -6.50 -3.53 -13.66
C PRO A 602 -7.51 -2.63 -12.97
N ASN A 603 -7.28 -1.33 -13.11
CA ASN A 603 -8.34 -0.34 -13.07
C ASN A 603 -8.99 -0.27 -14.46
N VAL A 604 -10.15 -0.90 -14.64
CA VAL A 604 -10.85 -0.94 -15.94
C VAL A 604 -12.31 -0.52 -15.81
N VAL A 605 -12.76 0.29 -16.76
CA VAL A 605 -14.12 0.82 -16.86
C VAL A 605 -14.46 1.04 -18.34
N PRO A 606 -15.73 0.93 -18.75
CA PRO A 606 -16.11 1.15 -20.14
C PRO A 606 -15.94 2.63 -20.53
N ALA A 607 -15.68 2.85 -21.81
CA ALA A 607 -15.87 4.12 -22.47
C ALA A 607 -17.28 4.20 -23.06
N ILE A 608 -18.01 5.28 -22.75
CA ILE A 608 -19.34 5.57 -23.28
C ILE A 608 -19.23 6.90 -24.03
N SER A 609 -19.66 6.93 -25.30
CA SER A 609 -19.57 8.11 -26.16
C SER A 609 -18.17 8.75 -26.18
N GLY A 610 -17.13 7.90 -26.24
CA GLY A 610 -15.73 8.33 -26.29
C GLY A 610 -15.14 8.79 -24.95
N GLN A 611 -15.86 8.67 -23.82
CA GLN A 611 -15.37 9.05 -22.50
C GLN A 611 -15.43 7.89 -21.49
N SER A 612 -14.35 7.67 -20.76
CA SER A 612 -14.35 6.67 -19.67
C SER A 612 -15.35 7.05 -18.57
N THR A 613 -16.10 6.05 -18.10
CA THR A 613 -16.94 6.17 -16.90
C THR A 613 -16.08 6.31 -15.63
N ARG A 614 -16.70 6.66 -14.49
CA ARG A 614 -15.98 6.78 -13.20
C ARG A 614 -15.99 5.45 -12.43
N ARG A 615 -15.34 5.43 -11.24
CA ARG A 615 -15.31 4.32 -10.27
C ARG A 615 -14.35 3.15 -10.57
N SER A 616 -13.30 3.39 -11.38
CA SER A 616 -12.30 2.36 -11.69
C SER A 616 -11.56 1.81 -10.46
N ASP A 617 -11.28 2.63 -9.43
CA ASP A 617 -10.67 2.16 -8.18
C ASP A 617 -11.60 1.24 -7.38
N MET A 618 -12.92 1.53 -7.40
CA MET A 618 -13.91 0.66 -6.77
C MET A 618 -13.98 -0.68 -7.47
N VAL A 619 -14.00 -0.70 -8.82
CA VAL A 619 -13.93 -1.94 -9.62
C VAL A 619 -12.66 -2.75 -9.29
N TRP A 620 -11.50 -2.11 -9.22
CA TRP A 620 -10.25 -2.79 -8.84
C TRP A 620 -10.33 -3.44 -7.45
N SER A 621 -10.87 -2.73 -6.45
CA SER A 621 -11.00 -3.25 -5.09
C SER A 621 -12.06 -4.35 -4.97
N LEU A 622 -13.13 -4.25 -5.77
CA LEU A 622 -14.19 -5.25 -5.91
C LEU A 622 -13.63 -6.57 -6.43
N LEU A 623 -12.81 -6.53 -7.50
CA LEU A 623 -12.15 -7.70 -8.07
C LEU A 623 -11.18 -8.34 -7.07
N ASN A 624 -10.32 -7.54 -6.43
CA ASN A 624 -9.40 -8.06 -5.41
C ASN A 624 -10.14 -8.75 -4.26
N ARG A 625 -11.26 -8.19 -3.81
CA ARG A 625 -12.04 -8.74 -2.70
C ARG A 625 -12.81 -10.00 -3.08
N TYR A 626 -13.59 -9.96 -4.15
CA TYR A 626 -14.55 -11.01 -4.47
C TYR A 626 -14.03 -12.03 -5.50
N ALA A 627 -13.15 -11.61 -6.42
CA ALA A 627 -12.55 -12.52 -7.40
C ALA A 627 -11.25 -13.16 -6.87
N ALA A 628 -10.42 -12.45 -6.09
CA ALA A 628 -9.20 -13.02 -5.48
C ALA A 628 -9.30 -13.33 -3.98
N GLY A 629 -10.41 -13.00 -3.31
CA GLY A 629 -10.60 -13.32 -1.89
C GLY A 629 -9.70 -12.55 -0.93
N ARG A 630 -9.11 -11.43 -1.37
CA ARG A 630 -8.22 -10.63 -0.54
C ARG A 630 -8.99 -9.92 0.58
N ALA A 631 -8.33 -9.77 1.73
CA ALA A 631 -8.81 -8.97 2.83
C ALA A 631 -8.72 -7.46 2.49
N VAL A 632 -9.74 -6.95 1.81
CA VAL A 632 -9.92 -5.52 1.51
C VAL A 632 -10.82 -4.87 2.56
N VAL A 633 -10.29 -3.86 3.25
CA VAL A 633 -10.97 -3.17 4.37
C VAL A 633 -10.93 -1.65 4.20
N LYS A 634 -11.94 -0.94 4.70
CA LYS A 634 -11.94 0.51 4.90
C LYS A 634 -11.42 0.82 6.30
N VAL A 635 -10.55 1.82 6.41
CA VAL A 635 -9.90 2.27 7.65
C VAL A 635 -9.97 3.81 7.69
N PRO A 636 -10.33 4.46 8.80
CA PRO A 636 -10.40 5.92 8.90
C PRO A 636 -9.00 6.57 9.04
N LEU A 637 -8.09 6.18 8.14
CA LEU A 637 -6.82 6.88 7.90
C LEU A 637 -7.08 7.93 6.82
N GLY A 638 -7.25 9.18 7.25
CA GLY A 638 -7.67 10.28 6.37
C GLY A 638 -6.53 10.91 5.58
N VAL A 639 -6.87 11.44 4.41
CA VAL A 639 -6.15 12.55 3.75
C VAL A 639 -7.13 13.68 3.48
N PHE A 640 -6.69 14.93 3.56
CA PHE A 640 -7.54 16.08 3.23
C PHE A 640 -7.54 16.32 1.72
N GLN A 641 -8.71 16.33 1.08
CA GLN A 641 -8.80 16.67 -0.33
C GLN A 641 -8.84 18.20 -0.49
N ASP A 642 -7.79 18.78 -1.07
CA ASP A 642 -7.69 20.22 -1.25
C ASP A 642 -8.36 20.66 -2.55
N ARG A 643 -9.46 21.42 -2.40
CA ARG A 643 -10.23 21.98 -3.51
C ARG A 643 -10.13 23.50 -3.60
N SER A 644 -9.29 24.13 -2.78
CA SER A 644 -9.17 25.59 -2.68
C SER A 644 -8.82 26.25 -4.03
N GLN A 645 -8.07 25.55 -4.89
CA GLN A 645 -7.66 26.06 -6.21
C GLN A 645 -8.70 25.82 -7.32
N LEU A 646 -9.78 25.08 -7.04
CA LEU A 646 -10.82 24.86 -8.04
C LEU A 646 -11.67 26.14 -8.22
N PRO A 647 -11.96 26.54 -9.48
CA PRO A 647 -12.80 27.70 -9.73
C PRO A 647 -14.23 27.46 -9.25
N GLU A 648 -14.91 28.53 -8.84
CA GLU A 648 -16.36 28.52 -8.63
C GLU A 648 -17.04 28.27 -9.98
N GLY A 649 -17.84 27.21 -10.08
CA GLY A 649 -18.32 26.67 -11.35
C GLY A 649 -19.83 26.43 -11.43
N ALA A 650 -20.26 25.87 -12.56
CA ALA A 650 -21.63 25.43 -12.83
C ALA A 650 -21.81 23.94 -12.52
N LEU A 651 -23.06 23.44 -12.45
CA LEU A 651 -23.34 22.01 -12.28
C LEU A 651 -22.80 21.21 -13.47
N ASP A 652 -21.74 20.44 -13.22
CA ASP A 652 -21.14 19.53 -14.21
C ASP A 652 -21.96 18.23 -14.31
N LEU A 653 -23.07 18.32 -15.05
CA LEU A 653 -23.96 17.20 -15.33
C LEU A 653 -23.28 16.10 -16.18
N ASN A 654 -22.27 16.43 -16.98
CA ASN A 654 -21.50 15.46 -17.75
C ASN A 654 -20.65 14.57 -16.84
N LYS A 655 -19.98 15.15 -15.84
CA LYS A 655 -19.26 14.40 -14.81
C LYS A 655 -20.20 13.54 -13.95
N LEU A 656 -21.39 14.05 -13.62
CA LEU A 656 -22.40 13.26 -12.92
C LEU A 656 -22.92 12.09 -13.77
N CYS A 657 -23.20 12.32 -15.05
CA CYS A 657 -23.64 11.27 -15.97
C CYS A 657 -22.65 10.09 -16.00
N ARG A 658 -21.36 10.39 -16.18
CA ARG A 658 -20.29 9.39 -16.12
C ARG A 658 -20.16 8.70 -14.77
N ASP A 659 -20.52 9.37 -13.67
CA ASP A 659 -20.58 8.75 -12.34
C ASP A 659 -21.78 7.81 -12.21
N ILE A 660 -22.96 8.18 -12.70
CA ILE A 660 -24.15 7.31 -12.67
C ILE A 660 -23.94 6.07 -13.53
N GLN A 661 -23.39 6.24 -14.74
CA GLN A 661 -23.07 5.12 -15.62
C GLN A 661 -21.98 4.22 -14.99
N GLY A 662 -20.90 4.81 -14.47
CA GLY A 662 -19.85 4.06 -13.77
C GLY A 662 -20.35 3.35 -12.51
N TYR A 663 -21.25 3.97 -11.76
CA TYR A 663 -21.94 3.38 -10.62
C TYR A 663 -22.78 2.17 -11.03
N ALA A 664 -23.51 2.26 -12.14
CA ALA A 664 -24.32 1.16 -12.65
C ALA A 664 -23.47 -0.02 -13.13
N VAL A 665 -22.33 0.24 -13.79
CA VAL A 665 -21.35 -0.79 -14.18
C VAL A 665 -20.79 -1.49 -12.95
N TYR A 666 -20.26 -0.71 -11.99
CA TYR A 666 -19.72 -1.22 -10.73
C TYR A 666 -20.75 -2.09 -9.99
N SER A 667 -21.99 -1.62 -9.85
CA SER A 667 -23.03 -2.34 -9.11
C SER A 667 -23.49 -3.60 -9.83
N ALA A 668 -23.55 -3.59 -11.16
CA ALA A 668 -23.86 -4.77 -11.95
C ALA A 668 -22.77 -5.85 -11.80
N LEU A 669 -21.51 -5.45 -11.81
CA LEU A 669 -20.38 -6.34 -11.59
C LEU A 669 -20.35 -6.88 -10.15
N GLU A 670 -20.69 -6.06 -9.15
CA GLU A 670 -20.81 -6.49 -7.75
C GLU A 670 -21.89 -7.56 -7.57
N ASP A 671 -23.10 -7.32 -8.09
CA ASP A 671 -24.20 -8.31 -8.08
C ASP A 671 -23.77 -9.63 -8.75
N LEU A 672 -23.05 -9.54 -9.88
CA LEU A 672 -22.59 -10.70 -10.62
C LEU A 672 -21.56 -11.52 -9.82
N LEU A 673 -20.57 -10.85 -9.24
CA LEU A 673 -19.54 -11.47 -8.39
C LEU A 673 -20.17 -12.14 -7.16
N LEU A 674 -21.12 -11.48 -6.50
CA LEU A 674 -21.83 -12.02 -5.34
C LEU A 674 -22.70 -13.23 -5.71
N SER A 675 -23.42 -13.19 -6.84
CA SER A 675 -24.22 -14.32 -7.33
C SER A 675 -23.34 -15.57 -7.53
N LYS A 676 -22.18 -15.41 -8.19
CA LYS A 676 -21.24 -16.52 -8.40
C LYS A 676 -20.67 -17.09 -7.10
N LEU A 677 -20.35 -16.22 -6.13
CA LEU A 677 -19.90 -16.67 -4.81
C LEU A 677 -20.99 -17.45 -4.06
N GLU A 678 -22.25 -17.03 -4.20
CA GLU A 678 -23.39 -17.72 -3.60
C GLU A 678 -23.65 -19.08 -4.26
N GLU A 679 -23.62 -19.16 -5.59
CA GLU A 679 -23.73 -20.42 -6.35
C GLU A 679 -22.66 -21.44 -5.93
N ARG A 680 -21.41 -20.99 -5.75
CA ARG A 680 -20.30 -21.84 -5.26
C ARG A 680 -20.53 -22.32 -3.83
N ARG A 681 -20.97 -21.42 -2.95
CA ARG A 681 -21.30 -21.77 -1.56
C ARG A 681 -22.41 -22.83 -1.53
N GLN A 682 -23.43 -22.69 -2.38
CA GLN A 682 -24.50 -23.69 -2.53
C GLN A 682 -23.97 -25.02 -3.10
N ALA A 683 -22.99 -24.97 -4.00
CA ALA A 683 -22.30 -26.14 -4.54
C ALA A 683 -21.23 -26.77 -3.60
N GLY A 684 -21.08 -26.26 -2.36
CA GLY A 684 -20.12 -26.78 -1.38
C GLY A 684 -18.66 -26.41 -1.64
N GLN A 685 -18.39 -25.48 -2.55
CA GLN A 685 -17.04 -25.00 -2.86
C GLN A 685 -16.73 -23.75 -2.04
N ALA A 686 -15.76 -23.83 -1.13
CA ALA A 686 -15.37 -22.70 -0.29
C ALA A 686 -14.38 -21.76 -1.02
N GLY A 687 -14.56 -20.46 -0.85
CA GLY A 687 -13.64 -19.43 -1.37
C GLY A 687 -13.94 -18.94 -2.80
N PRO A 688 -13.27 -17.85 -3.23
CA PRO A 688 -13.37 -17.33 -4.59
C PRO A 688 -12.81 -18.33 -5.62
N PRO A 689 -13.23 -18.28 -6.88
CA PRO A 689 -12.69 -19.16 -7.91
C PRO A 689 -11.30 -18.71 -8.38
N ASP A 690 -10.37 -19.64 -8.62
CA ASP A 690 -9.03 -19.34 -9.18
C ASP A 690 -9.13 -18.69 -10.57
N GLN A 691 -10.18 -19.00 -11.33
CA GLN A 691 -10.49 -18.44 -12.65
C GLN A 691 -11.90 -17.90 -12.58
N PHE A 692 -12.09 -16.60 -12.83
CA PHE A 692 -13.40 -15.95 -12.82
C PHE A 692 -14.05 -16.14 -14.20
N PRO A 693 -14.74 -17.28 -14.46
CA PRO A 693 -15.13 -17.62 -15.81
C PRO A 693 -16.43 -16.88 -16.11
N LEU A 694 -16.34 -15.92 -17.01
CA LEU A 694 -17.51 -15.20 -17.51
C LEU A 694 -18.09 -15.98 -18.70
N VAL A 695 -19.35 -16.38 -18.57
CA VAL A 695 -20.16 -17.04 -19.62
C VAL A 695 -21.19 -16.07 -20.20
N ASP A 696 -21.84 -16.43 -21.30
CA ASP A 696 -22.78 -15.52 -21.98
C ASP A 696 -23.99 -15.13 -21.10
N ASP A 697 -24.47 -16.03 -20.24
CA ASP A 697 -25.54 -15.74 -19.28
C ASP A 697 -25.14 -14.64 -18.26
N ASP A 698 -23.85 -14.55 -17.91
CA ASP A 698 -23.34 -13.51 -17.01
C ASP A 698 -23.45 -12.13 -17.65
N VAL A 699 -23.23 -12.04 -18.97
CA VAL A 699 -23.36 -10.79 -19.73
C VAL A 699 -24.81 -10.33 -19.72
N ILE A 700 -25.76 -11.24 -19.96
CA ILE A 700 -27.20 -10.95 -19.93
C ILE A 700 -27.60 -10.46 -18.53
N PHE A 701 -27.11 -11.13 -17.48
CA PHE A 701 -27.33 -10.72 -16.10
C PHE A 701 -26.76 -9.32 -15.83
N ALA A 702 -25.51 -9.06 -16.23
CA ALA A 702 -24.84 -7.77 -16.04
C ALA A 702 -25.57 -6.63 -16.77
N ILE A 703 -26.01 -6.83 -18.02
CA ILE A 703 -26.82 -5.86 -18.77
C ILE A 703 -28.12 -5.54 -18.04
N LYS A 704 -28.85 -6.58 -17.59
CA LYS A 704 -30.11 -6.40 -16.86
C LYS A 704 -29.90 -5.59 -15.58
N LYS A 705 -28.85 -5.87 -14.82
CA LYS A 705 -28.49 -5.13 -13.59
C LYS A 705 -28.02 -3.71 -13.89
N PHE A 706 -27.21 -3.51 -14.93
CA PHE A 706 -26.79 -2.20 -15.38
C PHE A 706 -28.00 -1.31 -15.70
N ARG A 707 -28.95 -1.80 -16.51
CA ARG A 707 -30.19 -1.07 -16.84
C ARG A 707 -31.03 -0.75 -15.61
N LYS A 708 -31.14 -1.69 -14.67
CA LYS A 708 -31.79 -1.46 -13.37
C LYS A 708 -31.14 -0.27 -12.65
N TYR A 709 -29.82 -0.31 -12.49
CA TYR A 709 -29.10 0.68 -11.69
C TYR A 709 -28.98 2.05 -12.37
N VAL A 710 -28.91 2.11 -13.69
CA VAL A 710 -29.07 3.36 -14.46
C VAL A 710 -30.43 3.98 -14.14
N ARG A 711 -31.54 3.24 -14.30
CA ARG A 711 -32.89 3.76 -14.05
C ARG A 711 -33.07 4.26 -12.61
N GLU A 712 -32.68 3.45 -11.63
CA GLU A 712 -32.83 3.81 -10.21
C GLU A 712 -32.00 5.04 -9.83
N ARG A 713 -30.75 5.12 -10.30
CA ARG A 713 -29.85 6.22 -9.94
C ARG A 713 -30.24 7.52 -10.64
N THR A 714 -30.67 7.45 -11.89
CA THR A 714 -31.23 8.60 -12.61
C THR A 714 -32.50 9.10 -11.93
N ALA A 715 -33.41 8.21 -11.53
CA ALA A 715 -34.63 8.59 -10.82
C ALA A 715 -34.33 9.28 -9.47
N ALA A 716 -33.40 8.72 -8.68
CA ALA A 716 -32.97 9.33 -7.43
C ALA A 716 -32.39 10.74 -7.64
N PHE A 717 -31.58 10.92 -8.69
CA PHE A 717 -31.06 12.25 -9.03
C PHE A 717 -32.15 13.19 -9.52
N SER A 718 -33.07 12.74 -10.37
CA SER A 718 -34.21 13.55 -10.80
C SER A 718 -35.03 14.05 -9.62
N LEU A 719 -35.33 13.19 -8.65
CA LEU A 719 -36.02 13.58 -7.43
C LEU A 719 -35.21 14.61 -6.62
N SER A 720 -33.90 14.38 -6.43
CA SER A 720 -33.01 15.32 -5.75
C SER A 720 -32.94 16.68 -6.48
N PHE A 721 -32.91 16.68 -7.80
CA PHE A 721 -32.84 17.87 -8.64
C PHE A 721 -34.10 18.74 -8.51
N HIS A 722 -35.29 18.12 -8.52
CA HIS A 722 -36.54 18.86 -8.26
C HIS A 722 -36.57 19.45 -6.84
N ARG A 723 -36.09 18.73 -5.82
CA ARG A 723 -35.99 19.23 -4.44
C ARG A 723 -35.01 20.41 -4.34
N ALA A 724 -33.86 20.32 -5.00
CA ALA A 724 -32.88 21.41 -5.05
C ALA A 724 -33.43 22.65 -5.77
N ALA A 725 -34.20 22.48 -6.84
CA ALA A 725 -34.93 23.57 -7.50
C ALA A 725 -35.94 24.24 -6.56
N GLY A 726 -36.63 23.45 -5.72
CA GLY A 726 -37.49 23.98 -4.66
C GLY A 726 -36.73 24.79 -3.61
N LEU A 727 -35.58 24.30 -3.14
CA LEU A 727 -34.71 25.04 -2.21
C LEU A 727 -34.17 26.34 -2.80
N ALA A 728 -33.82 26.34 -4.10
CA ALA A 728 -33.42 27.57 -4.79
C ALA A 728 -34.53 28.65 -4.74
N ARG A 729 -35.80 28.24 -4.85
CA ARG A 729 -36.96 29.14 -4.68
C ARG A 729 -37.15 29.61 -3.23
N VAL A 730 -36.95 28.73 -2.25
CA VAL A 730 -37.00 29.12 -0.82
C VAL A 730 -35.96 30.21 -0.53
N LEU A 731 -34.75 30.07 -1.08
CA LEU A 731 -33.66 30.99 -0.80
C LEU A 731 -33.88 32.41 -1.33
N ASP A 732 -34.73 32.60 -2.35
CA ASP A 732 -35.12 33.94 -2.87
C ASP A 732 -35.71 34.83 -1.75
N ARG A 733 -36.36 34.24 -0.75
CA ARG A 733 -37.00 34.97 0.35
C ARG A 733 -35.99 35.72 1.23
N TYR A 734 -34.77 35.21 1.36
CA TYR A 734 -33.74 35.80 2.22
C TYR A 734 -33.09 37.04 1.61
N VAL A 735 -33.39 37.32 0.34
CA VAL A 735 -32.92 38.49 -0.40
C VAL A 735 -34.06 39.40 -0.86
N ASP A 736 -35.33 39.01 -0.64
CA ASP A 736 -36.51 39.81 -0.98
C ASP A 736 -36.64 41.03 -0.03
N PRO A 737 -36.55 42.28 -0.52
CA PRO A 737 -36.69 43.48 0.30
C PRO A 737 -38.02 43.57 1.08
N ARG A 738 -39.07 42.86 0.64
CA ARG A 738 -40.37 42.80 1.33
C ARG A 738 -40.30 42.05 2.66
N GLN A 739 -39.29 41.21 2.86
CA GLN A 739 -39.08 40.39 4.06
C GLN A 739 -38.19 41.07 5.12
N ARG A 740 -37.87 42.37 4.96
CA ARG A 740 -36.93 43.10 5.82
C ARG A 740 -37.27 43.16 7.31
N GLU A 741 -38.54 42.98 7.66
CA GLU A 741 -38.98 42.94 9.07
C GLU A 741 -38.61 41.62 9.74
N ARG A 742 -38.52 40.53 8.96
CA ARG A 742 -38.17 39.19 9.43
C ARG A 742 -36.66 38.96 9.38
N PHE A 743 -35.99 39.41 8.33
CA PHE A 743 -34.57 39.15 8.12
C PHE A 743 -33.74 40.42 8.36
N TRP A 744 -33.12 40.51 9.54
CA TRP A 744 -32.44 41.72 10.01
C TRP A 744 -31.28 42.19 9.10
N TRP A 745 -30.67 41.30 8.32
CA TRP A 745 -29.59 41.66 7.40
C TRP A 745 -30.07 42.49 6.20
N LEU A 746 -31.37 42.47 5.88
CA LEU A 746 -31.96 43.29 4.82
C LEU A 746 -32.09 44.77 5.22
N ARG A 747 -32.07 45.07 6.53
CA ARG A 747 -32.08 46.45 7.06
C ARG A 747 -30.70 46.93 7.52
N ASP A 748 -29.79 46.02 7.86
CA ASP A 748 -28.43 46.36 8.30
C ASP A 748 -27.50 46.61 7.10
N LYS A 749 -27.13 47.88 6.89
CA LYS A 749 -26.22 48.28 5.80
C LYS A 749 -24.85 47.58 5.85
N ARG A 750 -24.40 47.13 7.03
CA ARG A 750 -23.14 46.39 7.19
C ARG A 750 -23.19 45.00 6.53
N CYS A 751 -24.39 44.50 6.22
CA CYS A 751 -24.60 43.22 5.54
C CYS A 751 -24.79 43.36 4.02
N ALA A 752 -24.64 44.56 3.44
CA ALA A 752 -24.91 44.79 2.02
C ALA A 752 -24.13 43.83 1.10
N ASP A 753 -22.86 43.58 1.39
CA ASP A 753 -22.02 42.64 0.61
C ASP A 753 -22.49 41.20 0.74
N ALA A 754 -22.91 40.78 1.94
CA ALA A 754 -23.48 39.47 2.17
C ALA A 754 -24.82 39.30 1.42
N VAL A 755 -25.72 40.29 1.48
CA VAL A 755 -26.97 40.25 0.71
C VAL A 755 -26.70 40.16 -0.79
N ALA A 756 -25.79 40.96 -1.32
CA ALA A 756 -25.42 40.91 -2.73
C ALA A 756 -24.77 39.57 -3.11
N GLY A 757 -23.95 38.99 -2.23
CA GLY A 757 -23.37 37.66 -2.41
C GLY A 757 -24.41 36.56 -2.46
N LEU A 758 -25.37 36.58 -1.53
CA LEU A 758 -26.47 35.63 -1.48
C LEU A 758 -27.36 35.75 -2.73
N MET A 759 -27.68 36.96 -3.17
CA MET A 759 -28.44 37.19 -4.42
C MET A 759 -27.77 36.53 -5.62
N ARG A 760 -26.45 36.77 -5.81
CA ARG A 760 -25.70 36.14 -6.90
C ARG A 760 -25.71 34.62 -6.81
N PHE A 761 -25.57 34.07 -5.61
CA PHE A 761 -25.62 32.63 -5.41
C PHE A 761 -26.99 32.05 -5.79
N VAL A 762 -28.09 32.70 -5.35
CA VAL A 762 -29.46 32.28 -5.69
C VAL A 762 -29.73 32.36 -7.20
N ASP A 763 -29.26 33.41 -7.88
CA ASP A 763 -29.33 33.52 -9.34
C ASP A 763 -28.65 32.35 -10.05
N VAL A 764 -27.47 31.95 -9.56
CA VAL A 764 -26.77 30.78 -10.07
C VAL A 764 -27.59 29.52 -9.82
N LEU A 765 -28.11 29.30 -8.61
CA LEU A 765 -28.93 28.12 -8.30
C LEU A 765 -30.16 28.00 -9.20
N ARG A 766 -30.85 29.10 -9.51
CA ARG A 766 -32.02 29.11 -10.40
C ARG A 766 -31.67 28.66 -11.81
N ARG A 767 -30.54 29.15 -12.35
CA ARG A 767 -30.03 28.71 -13.66
C ARG A 767 -29.56 27.27 -13.61
N GLU A 768 -28.87 26.87 -12.55
CA GLU A 768 -28.25 25.56 -12.47
C GLU A 768 -29.28 24.44 -12.24
N PHE A 769 -30.27 24.66 -11.38
CA PHE A 769 -31.36 23.73 -11.09
C PHE A 769 -32.63 23.98 -11.92
N ASP A 770 -32.49 24.55 -13.12
CA ASP A 770 -33.59 24.67 -14.08
C ASP A 770 -34.08 23.28 -14.51
N LEU A 771 -35.35 22.98 -14.24
CA LEU A 771 -36.00 21.71 -14.56
C LEU A 771 -35.99 21.41 -16.07
N ALA A 772 -35.89 22.41 -16.94
CA ALA A 772 -35.77 22.22 -18.38
C ALA A 772 -34.50 21.46 -18.80
N ARG A 773 -33.47 21.44 -17.94
CA ARG A 773 -32.22 20.69 -18.18
C ARG A 773 -32.35 19.19 -17.91
N LEU A 774 -33.37 18.78 -17.14
CA LEU A 774 -33.48 17.41 -16.64
C LEU A 774 -33.78 16.36 -17.72
N PRO A 775 -34.68 16.60 -18.71
CA PRO A 775 -34.94 15.64 -19.78
C PRO A 775 -33.69 15.31 -20.61
N ASP A 776 -32.87 16.31 -20.92
CA ASP A 776 -31.63 16.12 -21.67
C ASP A 776 -30.62 15.30 -20.87
N PHE A 777 -30.48 15.58 -19.57
CA PHE A 777 -29.67 14.77 -18.68
C PHE A 777 -30.14 13.31 -18.60
N GLN A 778 -31.45 13.09 -18.42
CA GLN A 778 -32.02 11.74 -18.36
C GLN A 778 -31.75 10.95 -19.64
N ARG A 779 -31.90 11.58 -20.82
CA ARG A 779 -31.56 10.98 -22.11
C ARG A 779 -30.08 10.61 -22.19
N MET A 780 -29.19 11.55 -21.86
CA MET A 780 -27.75 11.33 -21.89
C MET A 780 -27.31 10.16 -20.98
N VAL A 781 -27.92 10.00 -19.81
CA VAL A 781 -27.58 8.91 -18.89
C VAL A 781 -28.09 7.55 -19.40
N ALA A 782 -29.27 7.53 -20.01
CA ALA A 782 -29.91 6.30 -20.52
C ALA A 782 -29.35 5.82 -21.86
N ASP A 783 -28.77 6.72 -22.65
CA ASP A 783 -28.22 6.48 -24.00
C ASP A 783 -26.89 5.71 -23.95
N VAL A 784 -26.99 4.43 -23.58
CA VAL A 784 -25.88 3.49 -23.55
C VAL A 784 -26.34 2.22 -24.26
N PRO A 785 -25.77 1.80 -25.39
CA PRO A 785 -26.10 0.53 -26.03
C PRO A 785 -25.76 -0.67 -25.12
N ASP A 786 -26.53 -1.75 -25.22
CA ASP A 786 -26.25 -2.98 -24.45
C ASP A 786 -24.89 -3.60 -24.83
N ASP A 787 -24.44 -3.40 -26.07
CA ASP A 787 -23.16 -3.89 -26.57
C ASP A 787 -21.96 -3.29 -25.81
N VAL A 788 -22.07 -2.06 -25.28
CA VAL A 788 -20.98 -1.45 -24.50
C VAL A 788 -20.71 -2.25 -23.21
N VAL A 789 -21.77 -2.72 -22.54
CA VAL A 789 -21.63 -3.53 -21.32
C VAL A 789 -21.12 -4.92 -21.67
N ARG A 790 -21.59 -5.49 -22.78
CA ARG A 790 -21.11 -6.79 -23.30
C ARG A 790 -19.63 -6.75 -23.63
N GLU A 791 -19.19 -5.77 -24.40
CA GLU A 791 -17.79 -5.55 -24.75
C GLU A 791 -16.95 -5.35 -23.50
N TYR A 792 -17.38 -4.52 -22.55
CA TYR A 792 -16.66 -4.32 -21.29
C TYR A 792 -16.45 -5.60 -20.48
N ILE A 793 -17.47 -6.45 -20.33
CA ILE A 793 -17.34 -7.71 -19.59
C ILE A 793 -16.39 -8.67 -20.34
N GLY A 794 -16.47 -8.71 -21.67
CA GLY A 794 -15.53 -9.44 -22.51
C GLY A 794 -14.10 -8.93 -22.36
N GLU A 795 -13.90 -7.63 -22.47
CA GLU A 795 -12.61 -6.98 -22.30
C GLU A 795 -12.03 -7.24 -20.91
N LEU A 796 -12.81 -7.10 -19.84
CA LEU A 796 -12.36 -7.40 -18.49
C LEU A 796 -11.85 -8.85 -18.36
N ARG A 797 -12.54 -9.82 -18.98
CA ARG A 797 -12.11 -11.22 -19.01
C ARG A 797 -10.75 -11.37 -19.68
N ASP A 798 -10.61 -10.97 -20.94
CA ASP A 798 -9.35 -11.22 -21.64
C ASP A 798 -8.19 -10.39 -21.06
N GLU A 799 -8.49 -9.25 -20.44
CA GLU A 799 -7.50 -8.38 -19.80
C GLU A 799 -6.98 -9.00 -18.48
N VAL A 800 -7.82 -9.74 -17.75
CA VAL A 800 -7.40 -10.53 -16.58
C VAL A 800 -6.62 -11.77 -17.02
N GLU A 801 -7.04 -12.47 -18.08
CA GLU A 801 -6.33 -13.63 -18.63
C GLU A 801 -4.93 -13.24 -19.15
N ALA A 802 -4.83 -12.18 -19.95
CA ALA A 802 -3.55 -11.69 -20.49
C ALA A 802 -2.53 -11.36 -19.38
N ARG A 803 -2.97 -10.80 -18.25
CA ARG A 803 -2.07 -10.50 -17.11
C ARG A 803 -1.59 -11.74 -16.36
N ARG A 804 -2.37 -12.84 -16.41
CA ARG A 804 -2.01 -14.12 -15.80
C ARG A 804 -0.99 -14.86 -16.65
N ASP A 805 -1.18 -14.86 -17.96
CA ASP A 805 -0.35 -15.61 -18.92
C ASP A 805 0.93 -14.85 -19.34
N GLY A 806 0.90 -13.52 -19.34
CA GLY A 806 1.82 -12.69 -20.13
C GLY A 806 3.06 -12.08 -19.46
N MET A 807 3.49 -12.49 -18.26
CA MET A 807 4.55 -11.74 -17.55
C MET A 807 5.77 -12.56 -17.11
N GLY A 808 6.63 -12.91 -18.08
CA GLY A 808 8.01 -13.35 -17.86
C GLY A 808 9.01 -12.18 -17.90
N ALA A 809 9.93 -12.13 -16.92
CA ALA A 809 11.03 -11.17 -16.69
C ALA A 809 10.67 -9.66 -16.60
N SER A 810 11.22 -8.96 -15.60
CA SER A 810 10.95 -7.54 -15.29
C SER A 810 11.44 -6.58 -16.37
N ALA A 811 10.60 -6.26 -17.37
CA ALA A 811 10.90 -5.29 -18.43
C ALA A 811 11.12 -3.85 -17.91
N CYS A 812 10.66 -3.56 -16.68
CA CYS A 812 10.90 -2.29 -15.99
C CYS A 812 12.29 -2.19 -15.35
N ARG A 813 13.08 -3.27 -15.33
CA ARG A 813 14.39 -3.28 -14.65
C ARG A 813 15.35 -2.19 -15.12
N PRO A 814 15.57 -1.96 -16.44
CA PRO A 814 16.44 -0.88 -16.90
C PRO A 814 15.96 0.50 -16.45
N TRP A 815 14.65 0.72 -16.39
CA TRP A 815 14.08 1.99 -15.91
C TRP A 815 14.31 2.18 -14.41
N ILE A 816 14.04 1.17 -13.58
CA ILE A 816 14.29 1.26 -12.13
C ILE A 816 15.78 1.56 -11.88
N ASP A 817 16.69 0.84 -12.54
CA ASP A 817 18.12 1.05 -12.35
C ASP A 817 18.54 2.45 -12.82
N ALA A 818 18.03 2.96 -13.95
CA ALA A 818 18.28 4.34 -14.39
C ALA A 818 17.78 5.38 -13.37
N GLN A 819 16.59 5.21 -12.80
CA GLN A 819 16.06 6.12 -11.77
C GLN A 819 16.89 6.06 -10.48
N ARG A 820 17.38 4.88 -10.07
CA ARG A 820 18.29 4.72 -8.93
C ARG A 820 19.61 5.46 -9.15
N VAL A 821 20.17 5.40 -10.36
CA VAL A 821 21.37 6.18 -10.70
C VAL A 821 21.11 7.68 -10.56
N GLN A 822 19.99 8.19 -11.06
CA GLN A 822 19.64 9.61 -10.91
C GLN A 822 19.42 10.02 -9.44
N ASN A 823 18.83 9.14 -8.63
CA ASN A 823 18.70 9.37 -7.19
C ASN A 823 20.09 9.42 -6.51
N ALA A 824 21.03 8.55 -6.90
CA ALA A 824 22.39 8.55 -6.37
C ALA A 824 23.18 9.81 -6.79
N PHE A 825 23.04 10.27 -8.04
CA PHE A 825 23.64 11.52 -8.49
C PHE A 825 23.18 12.72 -7.66
N ALA A 826 21.87 12.84 -7.44
CA ALA A 826 21.33 13.93 -6.63
C ALA A 826 21.76 13.86 -5.16
N LEU A 827 21.85 12.65 -4.60
CA LEU A 827 22.36 12.44 -3.25
C LEU A 827 23.82 12.90 -3.13
N LEU A 828 24.68 12.53 -4.07
CA LEU A 828 26.09 12.93 -4.06
C LEU A 828 26.28 14.44 -4.27
N ALA A 829 25.50 15.05 -5.17
CA ALA A 829 25.54 16.49 -5.39
C ALA A 829 25.11 17.27 -4.14
N SER A 830 24.03 16.85 -3.47
CA SER A 830 23.50 17.53 -2.28
C SER A 830 24.33 17.31 -1.02
N GLU A 831 24.80 16.08 -0.77
CA GLU A 831 25.47 15.72 0.49
C GLU A 831 27.00 15.85 0.45
N LEU A 832 27.62 15.66 -0.73
CA LEU A 832 29.07 15.64 -0.91
C LEU A 832 29.59 16.71 -1.88
N GLY A 833 28.72 17.44 -2.58
CA GLY A 833 29.13 18.42 -3.59
C GLY A 833 29.84 17.79 -4.79
N VAL A 834 29.62 16.50 -5.05
CA VAL A 834 30.28 15.78 -6.15
C VAL A 834 29.48 16.01 -7.43
N GLU A 835 30.08 16.75 -8.35
CA GLU A 835 29.48 17.05 -9.65
C GLU A 835 29.94 16.04 -10.71
N SER A 836 28.98 15.47 -11.45
CA SER A 836 29.21 14.60 -12.62
C SER A 836 30.03 13.30 -12.38
N PRO A 837 29.69 12.46 -11.39
CA PRO A 837 30.41 11.20 -11.19
C PRO A 837 30.06 10.16 -12.28
N ARG A 838 30.98 9.24 -12.54
CA ARG A 838 30.86 8.13 -13.52
C ARG A 838 30.26 6.88 -12.87
N LEU A 839 29.34 6.22 -13.56
CA LEU A 839 28.74 4.96 -13.11
C LEU A 839 29.73 3.79 -13.21
N LEU A 840 29.91 3.06 -12.12
CA LEU A 840 30.67 1.81 -12.07
C LEU A 840 29.76 0.57 -12.11
N GLY A 841 28.60 0.62 -11.46
CA GLY A 841 27.65 -0.49 -11.46
C GLY A 841 26.40 -0.25 -10.63
N VAL A 842 25.38 -1.07 -10.88
CA VAL A 842 24.10 -1.03 -10.15
C VAL A 842 23.84 -2.41 -9.52
N GLY A 843 24.04 -2.50 -8.21
CA GLY A 843 23.78 -3.70 -7.42
C GLY A 843 22.34 -3.77 -6.91
N ALA A 844 21.99 -4.83 -6.17
CA ALA A 844 20.67 -4.98 -5.56
C ALA A 844 20.39 -3.93 -4.46
N GLU A 845 21.42 -3.56 -3.69
CA GLU A 845 21.33 -2.64 -2.54
C GLU A 845 21.85 -1.24 -2.81
N ALA A 846 22.73 -1.10 -3.81
CA ALA A 846 23.47 0.14 -4.01
C ALA A 846 23.74 0.48 -5.47
N VAL A 847 23.93 1.76 -5.74
CA VAL A 847 24.52 2.30 -6.97
C VAL A 847 25.96 2.69 -6.67
N VAL A 848 26.91 2.29 -7.52
CA VAL A 848 28.34 2.54 -7.33
C VAL A 848 28.81 3.54 -8.38
N LEU A 849 29.36 4.66 -7.92
CA LEU A 849 29.80 5.80 -8.72
C LEU A 849 31.28 6.12 -8.42
N THR A 850 31.96 6.89 -9.28
CA THR A 850 33.33 7.36 -9.06
C THR A 850 33.57 8.73 -9.68
N ASP A 851 34.45 9.54 -9.10
CA ASP A 851 35.04 10.75 -9.71
C ASP A 851 36.45 10.49 -10.26
N ASP A 852 36.77 9.22 -10.49
CA ASP A 852 38.10 8.69 -10.86
C ASP A 852 39.18 8.82 -9.77
N VAL A 853 38.82 9.29 -8.57
CA VAL A 853 39.69 9.32 -7.38
C VAL A 853 39.09 8.52 -6.23
N THR A 854 37.77 8.63 -6.04
CA THR A 854 37.00 8.06 -4.94
C THR A 854 35.82 7.26 -5.50
N VAL A 855 35.63 6.06 -4.98
CA VAL A 855 34.40 5.28 -5.19
C VAL A 855 33.35 5.71 -4.19
N TYR A 856 32.14 5.95 -4.67
CA TYR A 856 30.94 6.26 -3.89
C TYR A 856 29.93 5.12 -4.05
N LYS A 857 29.82 4.25 -3.04
CA LYS A 857 28.78 3.21 -2.99
C LYS A 857 27.57 3.75 -2.24
N CYS A 858 26.56 4.16 -3.00
CA CYS A 858 25.30 4.73 -2.51
C CYS A 858 24.29 3.63 -2.25
N ILE A 859 24.17 3.18 -1.01
CA ILE A 859 23.17 2.21 -0.54
C ILE A 859 21.82 2.92 -0.45
N ASP A 860 20.87 2.48 -1.29
CA ASP A 860 19.51 3.00 -1.37
C ASP A 860 18.46 1.99 -0.86
N TYR A 861 18.88 0.76 -0.54
CA TYR A 861 18.06 -0.29 0.06
C TYR A 861 18.91 -1.25 0.92
N TRP A 862 18.39 -1.65 2.07
CA TRP A 862 19.02 -2.65 2.95
C TRP A 862 18.24 -3.96 2.94
N LYS A 863 18.92 -5.07 2.67
CA LYS A 863 18.35 -6.42 2.87
C LYS A 863 18.17 -6.75 4.36
N SER A 864 18.99 -6.16 5.24
CA SER A 864 18.92 -6.41 6.68
C SER A 864 17.74 -5.68 7.34
N ARG A 865 17.13 -6.30 8.36
CA ARG A 865 16.07 -5.67 9.15
C ARG A 865 16.61 -4.63 10.16
N THR A 866 17.93 -4.60 10.39
CA THR A 866 18.59 -3.73 11.36
C THR A 866 19.67 -2.89 10.68
N PRO A 867 19.30 -1.98 9.75
CA PRO A 867 20.27 -1.16 9.04
C PRO A 867 21.12 -0.31 9.98
N ASP A 868 20.59 0.19 11.10
CA ASP A 868 21.38 1.05 12.01
C ASP A 868 22.58 0.31 12.62
N ALA A 869 22.38 -0.91 13.13
CA ALA A 869 23.47 -1.74 13.65
C ALA A 869 24.50 -2.07 12.56
N GLN A 870 24.03 -2.29 11.33
CA GLN A 870 24.90 -2.55 10.19
C GLN A 870 25.70 -1.29 9.78
N ILE A 871 25.08 -0.12 9.82
CA ILE A 871 25.71 1.18 9.54
C ILE A 871 26.78 1.48 10.59
N ASP A 872 26.47 1.25 11.87
CA ASP A 872 27.42 1.45 12.96
C ASP A 872 28.59 0.47 12.88
N PHE A 873 28.32 -0.79 12.52
CA PHE A 873 29.36 -1.75 12.20
C PHE A 873 30.26 -1.23 11.07
N LEU A 874 29.72 -0.82 9.92
CA LEU A 874 30.52 -0.28 8.81
C LEU A 874 31.32 0.97 9.19
N ARG A 875 30.74 1.88 9.99
CA ARG A 875 31.44 3.06 10.54
C ARG A 875 32.63 2.65 11.40
N SER A 876 32.46 1.61 12.23
CA SER A 876 33.54 1.11 13.09
C SER A 876 34.73 0.55 12.30
N GLN A 877 34.56 0.22 11.01
CA GLN A 877 35.60 -0.31 10.14
C GLN A 877 36.38 0.75 9.35
N VAL A 878 35.95 2.03 9.40
CA VAL A 878 36.64 3.13 8.70
C VAL A 878 38.10 3.20 9.14
N GLY A 879 39.02 3.18 8.17
CA GLY A 879 40.47 3.20 8.39
C GLY A 879 41.13 1.90 8.85
N ARG A 880 40.39 0.86 9.26
CA ARG A 880 40.97 -0.35 9.88
C ARG A 880 41.69 -1.30 8.92
N TRP A 881 41.26 -1.33 7.66
CA TRP A 881 41.78 -2.28 6.66
C TRP A 881 42.98 -1.76 5.88
N ALA A 882 43.71 -0.80 6.44
CA ALA A 882 44.90 -0.23 5.81
C ALA A 882 45.99 -1.30 5.64
N GLY A 883 46.49 -1.47 4.42
CA GLY A 883 47.55 -2.44 4.10
C GLY A 883 47.09 -3.86 3.79
N LEU A 884 45.79 -4.17 3.91
CA LEU A 884 45.24 -5.44 3.45
C LEU A 884 45.14 -5.46 1.92
N ARG A 885 45.42 -6.61 1.30
CA ARG A 885 45.50 -6.73 -0.17
C ARG A 885 44.14 -7.02 -0.81
N SER A 886 43.22 -7.65 -0.08
CA SER A 886 41.94 -8.10 -0.60
C SER A 886 40.75 -7.22 -0.20
N LEU A 887 40.98 -6.17 0.59
CA LEU A 887 39.95 -5.23 1.06
C LEU A 887 40.35 -3.78 0.76
N TYR A 888 39.39 -2.98 0.32
CA TYR A 888 39.54 -1.52 0.19
C TYR A 888 39.25 -0.85 1.51
N THR A 889 40.22 -0.09 2.03
CA THR A 889 40.04 0.68 3.25
C THR A 889 38.92 1.72 3.08
N LEU A 890 37.83 1.57 3.85
CA LEU A 890 36.76 2.56 3.91
C LEU A 890 37.32 3.88 4.45
N THR A 891 37.08 4.97 3.73
CA THR A 891 37.47 6.33 4.11
C THR A 891 36.35 7.08 4.83
N SER A 892 35.08 6.82 4.47
CA SER A 892 33.94 7.39 5.18
C SER A 892 32.67 6.55 5.00
N VAL A 893 31.75 6.69 5.96
CA VAL A 893 30.40 6.11 5.95
C VAL A 893 29.44 7.21 6.41
N ARG A 894 28.77 7.87 5.45
CA ARG A 894 27.79 8.93 5.74
C ARG A 894 26.38 8.38 5.58
N ALA A 895 25.51 8.63 6.56
CA ALA A 895 24.14 8.13 6.57
C ALA A 895 23.15 9.28 6.70
N GLN A 896 22.04 9.22 5.95
CA GLN A 896 20.89 10.11 6.03
C GLN A 896 19.62 9.24 6.12
N GLY A 897 19.12 9.02 7.34
CA GLY A 897 18.16 7.94 7.59
C GLY A 897 18.76 6.60 7.18
N ALA A 898 18.02 5.78 6.42
CA ALA A 898 18.54 4.51 5.92
C ALA A 898 19.37 4.62 4.63
N ARG A 899 19.58 5.80 4.05
CA ARG A 899 20.46 5.96 2.87
C ARG A 899 21.88 6.16 3.30
N VAL A 900 22.81 5.45 2.68
CA VAL A 900 24.23 5.48 3.08
C VAL A 900 25.15 5.64 1.90
N VAL A 901 26.15 6.51 2.03
CA VAL A 901 27.26 6.62 1.09
C VAL A 901 28.52 6.11 1.76
N LEU A 902 29.05 4.99 1.26
CA LEU A 902 30.36 4.46 1.62
C LEU A 902 31.38 5.01 0.63
N THR A 903 32.54 5.44 1.12
CA THR A 903 33.63 5.90 0.26
C THR A 903 34.91 5.12 0.48
N TYR A 904 35.64 4.86 -0.60
CA TYR A 904 37.01 4.31 -0.58
C TYR A 904 37.76 4.74 -1.84
N ARG A 905 39.08 4.56 -1.88
CA ARG A 905 39.91 4.98 -3.02
C ARG A 905 39.57 4.20 -4.29
N PHE A 906 39.42 4.90 -5.42
CA PHE A 906 39.28 4.29 -6.73
C PHE A 906 40.62 3.80 -7.28
N GLU A 907 40.59 2.64 -7.92
CA GLU A 907 41.67 2.14 -8.78
C GLU A 907 41.05 1.36 -9.95
N PRO A 908 41.73 1.26 -11.11
CA PRO A 908 41.28 0.43 -12.22
C PRO A 908 41.31 -1.06 -11.85
N THR A 909 40.23 -1.78 -12.18
CA THR A 909 40.08 -3.21 -11.86
C THR A 909 39.45 -3.98 -13.00
N GLU A 910 39.69 -5.29 -13.06
CA GLU A 910 38.97 -6.22 -13.94
C GLU A 910 37.96 -7.07 -13.14
N PRO A 911 36.79 -7.43 -13.71
CA PRO A 911 35.87 -8.36 -13.07
C PRO A 911 36.55 -9.72 -12.81
N TYR A 912 36.27 -10.36 -11.68
CA TYR A 912 36.78 -11.70 -11.41
C TYR A 912 36.15 -12.73 -12.37
N ARG A 913 36.98 -13.36 -13.22
CA ARG A 913 36.55 -14.36 -14.22
C ARG A 913 36.87 -15.80 -13.83
N GLY A 914 37.30 -16.04 -12.59
CA GLY A 914 37.75 -17.34 -12.09
C GLY A 914 39.26 -17.49 -11.97
N GLY A 915 39.69 -18.60 -11.38
CA GLY A 915 41.10 -18.85 -11.07
C GLY A 915 41.54 -18.07 -9.83
N HIS A 916 42.81 -17.68 -9.76
CA HIS A 916 43.39 -16.96 -8.62
C HIS A 916 43.11 -17.65 -7.28
N GLY A 917 43.35 -18.96 -7.20
CA GLY A 917 43.05 -19.72 -6.00
C GLY A 917 43.79 -19.18 -4.78
N ASP A 918 45.06 -18.79 -4.95
CA ASP A 918 45.88 -18.14 -3.93
C ASP A 918 45.29 -16.78 -3.51
N GLY A 919 44.70 -16.04 -4.46
CA GLY A 919 44.03 -14.77 -4.21
C GLY A 919 42.78 -14.91 -3.36
N LEU A 920 42.00 -15.99 -3.55
CA LEU A 920 40.83 -16.29 -2.71
C LEU A 920 41.23 -16.74 -1.31
N LEU A 921 42.32 -17.51 -1.17
CA LEU A 921 42.89 -17.83 0.15
C LEU A 921 43.36 -16.56 0.86
N GLN A 922 43.99 -15.63 0.14
CA GLN A 922 44.39 -14.34 0.69
C GLN A 922 43.19 -13.50 1.13
N LEU A 923 42.10 -13.48 0.35
CA LEU A 923 40.85 -12.83 0.74
C LEU A 923 40.30 -13.39 2.07
N LEU A 924 40.27 -14.72 2.21
CA LEU A 924 39.82 -15.35 3.46
C LEU A 924 40.73 -15.00 4.65
N ARG A 925 42.05 -15.00 4.46
CA ARG A 925 43.01 -14.58 5.49
C ARG A 925 42.86 -13.11 5.88
N ASP A 926 42.72 -12.22 4.91
CA ASP A 926 42.53 -10.79 5.13
C ASP A 926 41.21 -10.52 5.87
N CYS A 927 40.13 -11.22 5.52
CA CYS A 927 38.85 -11.12 6.23
C CYS A 927 38.95 -11.65 7.66
N HIS A 928 39.61 -12.79 7.88
CA HIS A 928 39.86 -13.32 9.22
C HIS A 928 40.67 -12.34 10.07
N GLY A 929 41.78 -11.81 9.53
CA GLY A 929 42.63 -10.82 10.20
C GLY A 929 41.94 -9.47 10.45
N ALA A 930 41.01 -9.08 9.58
CA ALA A 930 40.16 -7.90 9.77
C ALA A 930 39.01 -8.12 10.76
N GLY A 931 38.78 -9.35 11.23
CA GLY A 931 37.67 -9.67 12.13
C GLY A 931 36.30 -9.56 11.46
N ILE A 932 36.21 -9.89 10.16
CA ILE A 932 34.97 -9.81 9.38
C ILE A 932 34.69 -11.11 8.60
N VAL A 933 33.43 -11.33 8.27
CA VAL A 933 32.97 -12.36 7.33
C VAL A 933 32.06 -11.73 6.29
N CYS A 934 32.17 -12.17 5.04
CA CYS A 934 31.25 -11.79 3.98
C CYS A 934 30.37 -12.98 3.65
N SER A 935 29.05 -12.83 3.81
CA SER A 935 28.12 -13.87 3.42
C SER A 935 28.16 -14.05 1.89
N ASN A 936 28.28 -13.00 1.09
CA ASN A 936 28.10 -13.08 -0.36
C ASN A 936 29.41 -12.96 -1.16
N VAL A 937 30.15 -14.07 -1.27
CA VAL A 937 31.42 -14.15 -2.03
C VAL A 937 31.22 -14.54 -3.50
N HIS A 938 30.09 -14.16 -4.12
CA HIS A 938 29.80 -14.47 -5.53
C HIS A 938 30.81 -13.82 -6.49
N PRO A 939 31.14 -14.41 -7.67
CA PRO A 939 32.06 -13.81 -8.64
C PRO A 939 31.78 -12.32 -8.97
N ASP A 940 30.51 -11.94 -9.14
CA ASP A 940 30.09 -10.56 -9.43
C ASP A 940 30.47 -9.53 -8.33
N ASN A 941 30.80 -10.01 -7.13
CA ASN A 941 31.18 -9.20 -5.98
C ASN A 941 32.70 -9.12 -5.78
N LEU A 942 33.47 -9.69 -6.72
CA LEU A 942 34.92 -9.76 -6.69
C LEU A 942 35.51 -9.08 -7.92
N VAL A 943 36.61 -8.38 -7.71
CA VAL A 943 37.42 -7.78 -8.79
C VAL A 943 38.88 -8.17 -8.62
N VAL A 944 39.64 -8.06 -9.70
CA VAL A 944 41.09 -8.29 -9.71
C VAL A 944 41.79 -6.96 -9.98
N ALA A 945 42.70 -6.59 -9.08
CA ALA A 945 43.51 -5.38 -9.18
C ALA A 945 44.95 -5.71 -8.82
N ASP A 946 45.90 -5.43 -9.71
CA ASP A 946 47.32 -5.77 -9.53
C ASP A 946 47.55 -7.25 -9.15
N GLY A 947 46.80 -8.15 -9.78
CA GLY A 947 46.86 -9.60 -9.52
C GLY A 947 46.23 -10.06 -8.19
N ALA A 948 45.69 -9.16 -7.36
CA ALA A 948 45.00 -9.49 -6.12
C ALA A 948 43.48 -9.57 -6.31
N VAL A 949 42.84 -10.59 -5.73
CA VAL A 949 41.38 -10.69 -5.67
C VAL A 949 40.86 -9.83 -4.53
N LYS A 950 39.97 -8.88 -4.84
CA LYS A 950 39.41 -7.91 -3.90
C LYS A 950 37.89 -8.04 -3.79
N LEU A 951 37.38 -7.91 -2.57
CA LEU A 951 35.94 -7.86 -2.29
C LEU A 951 35.43 -6.42 -2.42
N ILE A 952 34.35 -6.22 -3.19
CA ILE A 952 33.69 -4.91 -3.38
C ILE A 952 32.27 -4.84 -2.79
N ASP A 953 31.76 -5.96 -2.25
CA ASP A 953 30.41 -6.01 -1.70
C ASP A 953 30.32 -5.57 -0.23
N TYR A 954 30.60 -4.30 0.03
CA TYR A 954 30.36 -3.69 1.34
C TYR A 954 28.89 -3.27 1.46
N GLY A 955 28.19 -3.73 2.49
CA GLY A 955 26.74 -3.53 2.64
C GLY A 955 26.17 -4.49 3.67
N SER A 956 24.98 -5.04 3.41
CA SER A 956 24.32 -5.99 4.33
C SER A 956 25.04 -7.32 4.46
N ASP A 957 25.83 -7.71 3.45
CA ASP A 957 26.47 -9.02 3.39
C ASP A 957 27.80 -9.10 4.17
N LEU A 958 28.20 -8.01 4.86
CA LEU A 958 29.43 -7.95 5.65
C LEU A 958 29.10 -7.99 7.15
N HIS A 959 29.71 -8.90 7.91
CA HIS A 959 29.39 -9.09 9.33
C HIS A 959 30.65 -9.17 10.20
N PRO A 960 30.52 -8.96 11.53
CA PRO A 960 31.55 -9.33 12.48
C PRO A 960 31.93 -10.81 12.36
N TYR A 961 33.20 -11.12 12.60
CA TYR A 961 33.69 -12.48 12.53
C TYR A 961 32.97 -13.45 13.49
N SER A 962 32.70 -14.65 12.99
CA SER A 962 32.34 -15.83 13.77
C SER A 962 32.88 -17.07 13.06
N ASP A 963 33.21 -18.11 13.81
CA ASP A 963 33.77 -19.35 13.23
C ASP A 963 32.80 -19.99 12.22
N GLU A 964 31.51 -20.03 12.57
CA GLU A 964 30.45 -20.56 11.70
C GLU A 964 30.27 -19.70 10.44
N GLY A 965 30.24 -18.37 10.59
CA GLY A 965 30.16 -17.44 9.47
C GLY A 965 31.36 -17.55 8.53
N PHE A 966 32.55 -17.75 9.08
CA PHE A 966 33.77 -17.90 8.30
C PHE A 966 33.81 -19.23 7.54
N LEU A 967 33.38 -20.33 8.17
CA LEU A 967 33.28 -21.62 7.49
C LEU A 967 32.30 -21.56 6.30
N ARG A 968 31.14 -20.91 6.48
CA ARG A 968 30.17 -20.66 5.40
C ARG A 968 30.76 -19.78 4.29
N MET A 969 31.48 -18.74 4.66
CA MET A 969 32.20 -17.87 3.72
C MET A 969 33.23 -18.67 2.91
N ALA A 970 34.01 -19.55 3.55
CA ALA A 970 35.00 -20.39 2.90
C ALA A 970 34.35 -21.38 1.92
N ARG A 971 33.21 -22.00 2.26
CA ARG A 971 32.45 -22.86 1.33
C ARG A 971 32.01 -22.09 0.10
N ARG A 972 31.49 -20.89 0.28
CA ARG A 972 31.08 -20.01 -0.83
C ARG A 972 32.27 -19.60 -1.68
N ALA A 973 33.40 -19.24 -1.09
CA ALA A 973 34.64 -18.94 -1.83
C ALA A 973 35.14 -20.15 -2.64
N PHE A 974 35.04 -21.36 -2.10
CA PHE A 974 35.38 -22.59 -2.81
C PHE A 974 34.45 -22.83 -4.01
N LEU A 975 33.14 -22.66 -3.83
CA LEU A 975 32.16 -22.75 -4.93
C LEU A 975 32.34 -21.63 -5.96
N THR A 976 32.71 -20.42 -5.53
CA THR A 976 33.08 -19.31 -6.42
C THR A 976 34.26 -19.66 -7.32
N TRP A 977 35.25 -20.37 -6.79
CA TRP A 977 36.38 -20.85 -7.58
C TRP A 977 35.97 -22.00 -8.53
N ARG A 978 35.30 -23.04 -7.99
CA ARG A 978 35.01 -24.31 -8.70
C ARG A 978 33.87 -24.20 -9.69
N CYS A 979 32.77 -23.56 -9.30
CA CYS A 979 31.49 -23.60 -9.98
C CYS A 979 31.12 -22.26 -10.64
N ARG A 980 32.07 -21.34 -10.83
CA ARG A 980 31.85 -19.99 -11.36
C ARG A 980 30.98 -19.90 -12.63
N ALA A 981 31.15 -20.86 -13.54
CA ALA A 981 30.51 -20.84 -14.85
C ALA A 981 29.11 -21.49 -14.82
N ARG A 982 28.69 -22.02 -13.67
CA ARG A 982 27.39 -22.66 -13.54
C ARG A 982 26.28 -21.61 -13.34
N PRO A 983 25.17 -21.69 -14.09
CA PRO A 983 24.06 -20.74 -13.95
C PRO A 983 23.34 -20.86 -12.60
N ASP A 984 23.40 -22.02 -11.94
CA ASP A 984 22.76 -22.30 -10.64
C ASP A 984 23.69 -22.06 -9.44
N LEU A 985 24.83 -21.38 -9.62
CA LEU A 985 25.82 -21.15 -8.55
C LEU A 985 25.23 -20.54 -7.27
N LYS A 986 24.28 -19.59 -7.41
CA LYS A 986 23.62 -18.96 -6.25
C LYS A 986 22.84 -19.98 -5.42
N ASP A 987 22.18 -20.94 -6.06
CA ASP A 987 21.45 -22.00 -5.37
C ASP A 987 22.40 -22.99 -4.69
N LEU A 988 23.53 -23.31 -5.33
CA LEU A 988 24.58 -24.14 -4.73
C LEU A 988 25.18 -23.46 -3.48
N MET A 989 25.48 -22.16 -3.56
CA MET A 989 25.98 -21.39 -2.42
C MET A 989 24.99 -21.35 -1.26
N ARG A 990 23.69 -21.26 -1.54
CA ARG A 990 22.64 -21.31 -0.53
C ARG A 990 22.55 -22.70 0.12
N ARG A 991 22.55 -23.76 -0.69
CA ARG A 991 22.50 -25.16 -0.21
C ARG A 991 23.73 -25.53 0.64
N SER A 992 24.91 -25.02 0.30
CA SER A 992 26.16 -25.31 1.01
C SER A 992 26.21 -24.86 2.49
N ILE A 993 25.22 -24.06 2.91
CA ILE A 993 25.04 -23.66 4.31
C ILE A 993 24.66 -24.87 5.16
N ASP A 994 23.74 -25.71 4.67
CA ASP A 994 23.08 -26.76 5.44
C ASP A 994 23.43 -28.18 4.95
N ASP A 995 23.94 -28.31 3.72
CA ASP A 995 24.30 -29.59 3.09
C ASP A 995 25.83 -29.67 2.87
N GLU A 996 26.52 -30.34 3.78
CA GLU A 996 27.97 -30.55 3.70
C GLU A 996 28.36 -31.70 2.76
N ALA A 997 27.40 -32.56 2.39
CA ALA A 997 27.61 -33.74 1.57
C ALA A 997 27.46 -33.46 0.07
N MET A 998 27.31 -32.19 -0.33
CA MET A 998 27.20 -31.79 -1.72
C MET A 998 28.39 -32.27 -2.55
N PRO A 999 28.17 -32.92 -3.71
CA PRO A 999 29.26 -33.32 -4.61
C PRO A 999 30.15 -32.15 -5.05
N GLU A 1000 29.57 -30.95 -5.18
CA GLU A 1000 30.31 -29.73 -5.53
C GLU A 1000 31.30 -29.28 -4.43
N LEU A 1001 31.16 -29.76 -3.20
CA LEU A 1001 32.11 -29.51 -2.10
C LEU A 1001 33.23 -30.56 -2.02
N GLU A 1002 33.31 -31.49 -2.96
CA GLU A 1002 34.44 -32.44 -3.03
C GLU A 1002 35.77 -31.67 -3.16
N GLY A 1003 36.68 -31.91 -2.22
CA GLY A 1003 37.96 -31.21 -2.12
C GLY A 1003 37.95 -29.96 -1.20
N PHE A 1004 36.78 -29.56 -0.68
CA PHE A 1004 36.67 -28.41 0.23
C PHE A 1004 37.56 -28.53 1.47
N ALA A 1005 37.71 -29.74 2.05
CA ALA A 1005 38.58 -29.94 3.21
C ALA A 1005 40.05 -29.54 2.92
N ARG A 1006 40.55 -29.79 1.70
CA ARG A 1006 41.89 -29.38 1.27
C ARG A 1006 41.99 -27.87 1.10
N PHE A 1007 40.98 -27.27 0.45
CA PHE A 1007 40.88 -25.81 0.32
C PHE A 1007 40.86 -25.12 1.68
N HIS A 1008 40.03 -25.60 2.61
CA HIS A 1008 39.90 -25.02 3.94
C HIS A 1008 41.21 -25.13 4.74
N ALA A 1009 41.89 -26.28 4.68
CA ALA A 1009 43.21 -26.45 5.30
C ALA A 1009 44.30 -25.56 4.66
N ALA A 1010 44.13 -25.13 3.41
CA ALA A 1010 45.06 -24.22 2.75
C ALA A 1010 44.91 -22.75 3.19
N ILE A 1011 43.81 -22.39 3.88
CA ILE A 1011 43.60 -21.04 4.43
C ILE A 1011 44.64 -20.74 5.51
N ASP A 1012 44.83 -21.66 6.46
CA ASP A 1012 45.86 -21.57 7.50
C ASP A 1012 46.73 -22.83 7.50
N PRO A 1013 47.70 -22.92 6.57
CA PRO A 1013 48.45 -24.15 6.34
C PRO A 1013 49.55 -24.35 7.40
N PRO A 1014 49.83 -25.60 7.80
CA PRO A 1014 50.94 -25.90 8.70
C PRO A 1014 52.29 -25.54 8.06
N GLY A 1015 53.20 -24.99 8.87
CA GLY A 1015 54.56 -24.65 8.44
C GLY A 1015 55.45 -25.87 8.13
N LYS A 1016 56.63 -25.62 7.57
CA LYS A 1016 57.64 -26.66 7.28
C LYS A 1016 57.92 -27.53 8.51
N GLU A 1017 58.01 -26.92 9.68
CA GLU A 1017 58.30 -27.60 10.95
C GLU A 1017 57.27 -28.68 11.29
N ALA A 1018 55.98 -28.37 11.12
CA ALA A 1018 54.89 -29.28 11.41
C ALA A 1018 54.75 -30.38 10.36
N LEU A 1019 55.17 -30.13 9.12
CA LEU A 1019 55.04 -31.08 8.01
C LEU A 1019 56.28 -31.95 7.81
N LEU A 1020 57.45 -31.34 7.61
CA LEU A 1020 58.68 -32.05 7.29
C LEU A 1020 59.46 -32.45 8.54
N ASP A 1021 59.75 -31.50 9.43
CA ASP A 1021 60.62 -31.75 10.58
C ASP A 1021 59.98 -32.77 11.54
N ALA A 1022 58.66 -32.70 11.74
CA ALA A 1022 57.90 -33.68 12.51
C ALA A 1022 58.00 -35.11 11.92
N ARG A 1023 57.88 -35.26 10.60
CA ARG A 1023 57.99 -36.57 9.91
C ARG A 1023 59.40 -37.13 9.94
N LEU A 1024 60.41 -36.29 9.75
CA LEU A 1024 61.79 -36.68 9.94
C LEU A 1024 62.03 -37.15 11.37
N THR A 1025 61.45 -36.44 12.35
CA THR A 1025 61.56 -36.82 13.75
C THR A 1025 60.90 -38.16 14.06
N GLU A 1026 59.72 -38.43 13.51
CA GLU A 1026 59.01 -39.72 13.64
C GLU A 1026 59.81 -40.89 13.05
N LEU A 1027 60.34 -40.72 11.83
CA LEU A 1027 61.13 -41.75 11.14
C LEU A 1027 62.44 -42.10 11.86
N VAL A 1028 63.03 -41.13 12.55
CA VAL A 1028 64.25 -41.31 13.35
C VAL A 1028 63.90 -41.87 14.74
N GLY A 1029 62.88 -41.32 15.39
CA GLY A 1029 62.48 -41.60 16.78
C GLY A 1029 61.92 -43.01 17.03
N ALA A 1030 61.53 -43.75 15.99
CA ALA A 1030 61.09 -45.15 16.10
C ALA A 1030 62.21 -46.15 16.50
N ARG A 1031 63.36 -45.67 16.99
CA ARG A 1031 64.56 -46.49 17.27
C ARG A 1031 65.09 -46.19 18.67
N ALA A 1032 65.48 -47.24 19.39
CA ALA A 1032 66.08 -47.13 20.72
C ALA A 1032 67.41 -46.34 20.63
N ALA A 1033 67.62 -45.41 21.57
CA ALA A 1033 68.65 -44.36 21.58
C ALA A 1033 69.95 -44.74 20.86
N ALA A 1034 70.22 -44.05 19.75
CA ALA A 1034 71.32 -44.35 18.84
C ALA A 1034 72.07 -43.05 18.44
N SER A 1035 73.28 -43.17 17.90
CA SER A 1035 74.06 -42.02 17.43
C SER A 1035 73.49 -41.46 16.11
N LEU A 1036 73.41 -40.13 15.96
CA LEU A 1036 72.84 -39.46 14.78
C LEU A 1036 73.78 -38.41 14.18
N LEU A 1037 73.89 -38.41 12.85
CA LEU A 1037 74.51 -37.33 12.09
C LEU A 1037 73.45 -36.56 11.28
N ASP A 1038 73.31 -35.26 11.53
CA ASP A 1038 72.53 -34.34 10.67
C ASP A 1038 73.46 -33.71 9.63
N TYR A 1039 73.44 -34.25 8.40
CA TYR A 1039 74.28 -33.86 7.28
C TYR A 1039 73.54 -32.86 6.38
N GLY A 1040 73.89 -31.58 6.54
CA GLY A 1040 73.13 -30.46 5.99
C GLY A 1040 72.21 -29.81 7.02
N CYS A 1041 72.70 -29.62 8.25
CA CYS A 1041 71.89 -29.20 9.40
C CYS A 1041 71.39 -27.75 9.35
N GLY A 1042 71.84 -26.93 8.39
CA GLY A 1042 71.55 -25.51 8.30
C GLY A 1042 71.92 -24.79 9.60
N ARG A 1043 70.99 -23.98 10.13
CA ARG A 1043 71.17 -23.32 11.44
C ARG A 1043 71.00 -24.27 12.64
N GLY A 1044 70.99 -25.59 12.46
CA GLY A 1044 70.97 -26.58 13.54
C GLY A 1044 69.60 -26.90 14.16
N LYS A 1045 68.50 -26.31 13.69
CA LYS A 1045 67.17 -26.43 14.33
C LYS A 1045 66.70 -27.89 14.48
N LEU A 1046 66.88 -28.72 13.45
CA LEU A 1046 66.49 -30.13 13.47
C LEU A 1046 67.42 -30.96 14.36
N ALA A 1047 68.74 -30.78 14.23
CA ALA A 1047 69.75 -31.39 15.10
C ALA A 1047 69.49 -31.13 16.60
N ILE A 1048 69.15 -29.89 16.97
CA ILE A 1048 68.79 -29.52 18.35
C ILE A 1048 67.54 -30.27 18.80
N GLY A 1049 66.53 -30.35 17.93
CA GLY A 1049 65.30 -31.11 18.20
C GLY A 1049 65.56 -32.59 18.48
N PHE A 1050 66.56 -33.19 17.83
CA PHE A 1050 67.00 -34.57 18.10
C PHE A 1050 67.76 -34.68 19.43
N ALA A 1051 68.69 -33.77 19.73
CA ALA A 1051 69.45 -33.78 20.98
C ALA A 1051 68.54 -33.63 22.21
N GLN A 1052 67.53 -32.74 22.13
CA GLN A 1052 66.51 -32.58 23.17
C GLN A 1052 65.66 -33.85 23.42
N ARG A 1053 65.59 -34.75 22.44
CA ARG A 1053 64.91 -36.06 22.54
C ARG A 1053 65.85 -37.18 23.01
N GLY A 1054 67.07 -36.85 23.43
CA GLY A 1054 68.04 -37.78 24.02
C GLY A 1054 68.96 -38.48 23.02
N TRP A 1055 69.04 -38.01 21.76
CA TRP A 1055 69.97 -38.54 20.77
C TRP A 1055 71.37 -37.94 20.96
N ASP A 1056 72.42 -38.73 20.71
CA ASP A 1056 73.79 -38.23 20.57
C ASP A 1056 73.95 -37.67 19.14
N VAL A 1057 73.90 -36.34 19.02
CA VAL A 1057 73.77 -35.67 17.72
C VAL A 1057 75.06 -34.96 17.34
N VAL A 1058 75.59 -35.37 16.19
CA VAL A 1058 76.61 -34.65 15.45
C VAL A 1058 75.93 -33.93 14.28
N ALA A 1059 76.27 -32.68 14.03
CA ALA A 1059 75.66 -31.88 12.97
C ALA A 1059 76.74 -31.24 12.09
N TYR A 1060 76.53 -31.26 10.78
CA TYR A 1060 77.42 -30.66 9.79
C TYR A 1060 76.59 -29.95 8.73
N ASP A 1061 77.08 -28.85 8.16
CA ASP A 1061 76.52 -28.28 6.93
C ASP A 1061 77.65 -27.87 5.98
N PRO A 1062 77.51 -28.07 4.66
CA PRO A 1062 78.49 -27.61 3.68
C PRO A 1062 78.60 -26.09 3.53
N ASP A 1063 77.64 -25.29 4.04
CA ASP A 1063 77.70 -23.83 3.96
C ASP A 1063 78.57 -23.23 5.08
N PRO A 1064 79.76 -22.66 4.76
CA PRO A 1064 80.66 -22.10 5.76
C PRO A 1064 80.10 -20.85 6.46
N ALA A 1065 79.05 -20.20 5.91
CA ALA A 1065 78.45 -19.00 6.49
C ALA A 1065 77.67 -19.29 7.80
N LEU A 1066 77.45 -20.56 8.14
CA LEU A 1066 76.66 -20.97 9.30
C LEU A 1066 77.46 -21.11 10.59
N ALA A 1067 78.79 -21.06 10.53
CA ALA A 1067 79.69 -21.29 11.67
C ALA A 1067 79.38 -20.37 12.87
N GLU A 1068 79.07 -19.09 12.63
CA GLU A 1068 78.70 -18.14 13.69
C GLU A 1068 77.32 -18.43 14.29
N SER A 1069 76.39 -19.00 13.51
CA SER A 1069 75.10 -19.46 14.03
C SER A 1069 75.27 -20.65 14.97
N TRP A 1070 76.22 -21.55 14.70
CA TRP A 1070 76.46 -22.74 15.52
C TRP A 1070 77.16 -22.42 16.83
N ARG A 1071 78.13 -21.49 16.84
CA ARG A 1071 78.76 -21.02 18.10
C ARG A 1071 77.72 -20.49 19.09
N ARG A 1072 76.69 -19.80 18.59
CA ARG A 1072 75.58 -19.30 19.42
C ARG A 1072 74.69 -20.42 19.99
N GLN A 1073 74.85 -21.66 19.53
CA GLN A 1073 74.06 -22.82 19.93
C GLN A 1073 74.91 -23.90 20.64
N GLU A 1074 76.12 -23.57 21.09
CA GLU A 1074 77.07 -24.53 21.67
C GLU A 1074 76.52 -25.24 22.94
N HIS A 1075 75.56 -24.63 23.63
CA HIS A 1075 74.87 -25.22 24.80
C HIS A 1075 73.69 -26.14 24.45
N SER A 1076 73.42 -26.39 23.17
CA SER A 1076 72.24 -27.15 22.73
C SER A 1076 72.37 -28.68 22.85
N GLY A 1077 73.53 -29.18 23.28
CA GLY A 1077 73.82 -30.62 23.34
C GLY A 1077 74.16 -31.25 21.99
N VAL A 1078 74.32 -30.45 20.93
CA VAL A 1078 74.70 -30.88 19.58
C VAL A 1078 76.18 -30.60 19.33
N ARG A 1079 76.91 -31.56 18.77
CA ARG A 1079 78.28 -31.35 18.30
C ARG A 1079 78.29 -30.88 16.85
N PHE A 1080 78.45 -29.57 16.64
CA PHE A 1080 78.60 -29.00 15.30
C PHE A 1080 80.02 -29.19 14.76
N LEU A 1081 80.14 -29.61 13.50
CA LEU A 1081 81.41 -29.89 12.82
C LEU A 1081 81.70 -28.85 11.72
N GLY A 1082 82.97 -28.42 11.63
CA GLY A 1082 83.48 -27.70 10.47
C GLY A 1082 83.92 -28.61 9.33
N ALA A 1083 84.28 -28.03 8.18
CA ALA A 1083 84.73 -28.77 7.00
C ALA A 1083 85.98 -29.64 7.25
N SER A 1084 86.92 -29.17 8.08
CA SER A 1084 88.09 -29.93 8.51
C SER A 1084 87.73 -31.13 9.39
N ASP A 1085 86.75 -30.96 10.28
CA ASP A 1085 86.32 -32.00 11.22
C ASP A 1085 85.59 -33.14 10.51
N LEU A 1086 84.81 -32.83 9.47
CA LEU A 1086 84.14 -33.85 8.66
C LEU A 1086 85.15 -34.73 7.91
N SER A 1087 86.24 -34.13 7.40
CA SER A 1087 87.31 -34.88 6.73
C SER A 1087 88.00 -35.86 7.70
N GLY A 1088 88.25 -35.41 8.94
CA GLY A 1088 88.73 -36.27 10.02
C GLY A 1088 87.75 -37.38 10.39
N LEU A 1089 86.44 -37.06 10.44
CA LEU A 1089 85.38 -38.02 10.74
C LEU A 1089 85.33 -39.16 9.72
N ARG A 1090 85.49 -38.86 8.42
CA ARG A 1090 85.54 -39.88 7.34
C ARG A 1090 86.71 -40.85 7.52
N ALA A 1091 87.88 -40.35 7.90
CA ALA A 1091 89.09 -41.15 8.11
C ALA A 1091 89.05 -41.98 9.41
N SER A 1092 88.31 -41.53 10.43
CA SER A 1092 88.27 -42.13 11.77
C SER A 1092 87.48 -43.44 11.90
N HIS A 1093 86.87 -43.94 10.82
CA HIS A 1093 85.94 -45.08 10.83
C HIS A 1093 84.72 -44.94 11.76
N VAL A 1094 84.47 -43.76 12.35
CA VAL A 1094 83.23 -43.48 13.10
C VAL A 1094 82.03 -43.59 12.16
N ARG A 1095 80.96 -44.21 12.67
CA ARG A 1095 79.73 -44.48 11.94
C ARG A 1095 78.54 -44.17 12.83
N PHE A 1096 77.46 -43.69 12.22
CA PHE A 1096 76.23 -43.34 12.89
C PHE A 1096 75.14 -44.34 12.59
N ASP A 1097 74.30 -44.62 13.58
CA ASP A 1097 73.15 -45.49 13.41
C ASP A 1097 72.09 -44.86 12.51
N THR A 1098 72.00 -43.53 12.52
CA THR A 1098 71.15 -42.76 11.61
C THR A 1098 71.89 -41.54 11.05
N VAL A 1099 71.81 -41.35 9.73
CA VAL A 1099 72.28 -40.13 9.07
C VAL A 1099 71.09 -39.43 8.42
N VAL A 1100 70.79 -38.20 8.80
CA VAL A 1100 69.74 -37.38 8.20
C VAL A 1100 70.37 -36.41 7.19
N CYS A 1101 69.78 -36.27 6.01
CA CYS A 1101 70.20 -35.27 5.03
C CYS A 1101 68.96 -34.57 4.46
N SER A 1102 68.67 -33.37 4.95
CA SER A 1102 67.40 -32.68 4.67
C SER A 1102 67.60 -31.40 3.86
N LEU A 1103 66.98 -31.35 2.68
CA LEU A 1103 66.90 -30.18 1.79
C LEU A 1103 68.23 -29.57 1.32
N VAL A 1104 69.32 -30.34 1.37
CA VAL A 1104 70.65 -29.93 0.86
C VAL A 1104 70.93 -30.49 -0.53
N LEU A 1105 70.51 -31.72 -0.82
CA LEU A 1105 70.80 -32.31 -2.13
C LEU A 1105 70.17 -31.55 -3.31
N CYS A 1106 69.07 -30.83 -3.08
CA CYS A 1106 68.42 -30.00 -4.08
C CYS A 1106 69.10 -28.62 -4.30
N THR A 1107 70.15 -28.29 -3.53
CA THR A 1107 70.90 -27.03 -3.70
C THR A 1107 72.31 -27.24 -4.27
N LEU A 1108 72.69 -28.48 -4.57
CA LEU A 1108 74.06 -28.84 -4.98
C LEU A 1108 74.14 -29.19 -6.47
N ALA A 1109 75.22 -28.74 -7.12
CA ALA A 1109 75.63 -29.19 -8.44
C ALA A 1109 76.10 -30.67 -8.44
N ASP A 1110 76.11 -31.32 -9.59
CA ASP A 1110 76.29 -32.79 -9.72
C ASP A 1110 77.55 -33.35 -9.04
N ALA A 1111 78.69 -32.65 -9.12
CA ALA A 1111 79.92 -33.09 -8.49
C ALA A 1111 79.82 -33.12 -6.95
N ALA A 1112 79.33 -32.02 -6.36
CA ALA A 1112 79.12 -31.90 -4.92
C ALA A 1112 78.02 -32.86 -4.43
N PHE A 1113 76.96 -33.03 -5.22
CA PHE A 1113 75.88 -33.99 -4.97
C PHE A 1113 76.41 -35.42 -4.80
N ARG A 1114 77.23 -35.90 -5.76
CA ARG A 1114 77.83 -37.25 -5.68
C ARG A 1114 78.76 -37.39 -4.49
N GLY A 1115 79.52 -36.34 -4.16
CA GLY A 1115 80.35 -36.29 -2.96
C GLY A 1115 79.53 -36.52 -1.69
N VAL A 1116 78.43 -35.80 -1.52
CA VAL A 1116 77.54 -35.96 -0.36
C VAL A 1116 76.97 -37.38 -0.28
N LEU A 1117 76.52 -37.98 -1.39
CA LEU A 1117 76.02 -39.37 -1.35
C LEU A 1117 77.08 -40.37 -0.88
N ALA A 1118 78.33 -40.21 -1.32
CA ALA A 1118 79.45 -41.03 -0.85
C ALA A 1118 79.69 -40.85 0.65
N ASP A 1119 79.51 -39.64 1.17
CA ASP A 1119 79.66 -39.32 2.59
C ASP A 1119 78.55 -39.94 3.43
N LEU A 1120 77.29 -39.82 2.99
CA LEU A 1120 76.15 -40.46 3.64
C LEU A 1120 76.35 -41.98 3.73
N ARG A 1121 76.84 -42.61 2.65
CA ARG A 1121 77.15 -44.04 2.64
C ARG A 1121 78.31 -44.39 3.55
N THR A 1122 79.35 -43.56 3.59
CA THR A 1122 80.57 -43.81 4.38
C THR A 1122 80.30 -43.62 5.85
N LEU A 1123 79.46 -42.67 6.24
CA LEU A 1123 79.24 -42.28 7.65
C LEU A 1123 78.11 -43.04 8.32
N VAL A 1124 77.26 -43.75 7.59
CA VAL A 1124 76.22 -44.61 8.18
C VAL A 1124 76.75 -46.01 8.52
N ASN A 1125 76.28 -46.57 9.63
CA ASN A 1125 76.52 -47.96 10.02
C ASN A 1125 76.00 -48.93 8.95
N PRO A 1126 76.62 -50.11 8.74
CA PRO A 1126 76.12 -51.11 7.77
C PRO A 1126 74.68 -51.59 8.04
N ARG A 1127 74.22 -51.50 9.30
CA ARG A 1127 72.83 -51.77 9.71
C ARG A 1127 72.03 -50.50 10.03
N GLY A 1128 72.66 -49.33 9.87
CA GLY A 1128 72.06 -48.02 10.09
C GLY A 1128 71.18 -47.60 8.93
N VAL A 1129 70.61 -46.41 9.04
CA VAL A 1129 69.66 -45.85 8.06
C VAL A 1129 70.05 -44.44 7.69
N VAL A 1130 69.90 -44.12 6.41
CA VAL A 1130 70.03 -42.75 5.90
C VAL A 1130 68.64 -42.22 5.58
N VAL A 1131 68.23 -41.09 6.17
CA VAL A 1131 66.96 -40.44 5.88
C VAL A 1131 67.23 -39.19 5.06
N ILE A 1132 66.78 -39.17 3.82
CA ILE A 1132 67.03 -38.07 2.87
C ILE A 1132 65.72 -37.35 2.59
N ALA A 1133 65.68 -36.04 2.75
CA ALA A 1133 64.55 -35.22 2.29
C ALA A 1133 64.99 -34.26 1.19
N VAL A 1134 64.21 -34.20 0.11
CA VAL A 1134 64.42 -33.26 -1.00
C VAL A 1134 63.11 -32.57 -1.36
N CYS A 1135 63.19 -31.43 -2.06
CA CYS A 1135 62.01 -30.87 -2.73
C CYS A 1135 61.40 -31.94 -3.64
N ASN A 1136 60.10 -32.20 -3.52
CA ASN A 1136 59.47 -33.33 -4.22
C ASN A 1136 59.52 -33.11 -5.74
N PRO A 1137 60.27 -33.93 -6.49
CA PRO A 1137 60.45 -33.72 -7.92
C PRO A 1137 59.18 -34.00 -8.74
N ARG A 1138 58.20 -34.73 -8.19
CA ARG A 1138 56.93 -35.01 -8.87
C ARG A 1138 56.05 -33.77 -9.00
N PHE A 1139 56.17 -32.84 -8.04
CA PHE A 1139 55.30 -31.66 -7.90
C PHE A 1139 56.05 -30.34 -8.11
N VAL A 1140 57.16 -30.36 -8.85
CA VAL A 1140 57.99 -29.16 -9.09
C VAL A 1140 57.20 -28.03 -9.82
N GLY A 1141 56.19 -28.39 -10.61
CA GLY A 1141 55.28 -27.44 -11.28
C GLY A 1141 54.15 -26.90 -10.40
N ALA A 1142 53.90 -27.52 -9.25
CA ALA A 1142 52.83 -27.11 -8.35
C ALA A 1142 53.22 -25.86 -7.56
N GLN A 1143 52.24 -24.97 -7.34
CA GLN A 1143 52.36 -23.81 -6.46
C GLN A 1143 51.73 -24.18 -5.12
N THR A 1144 52.52 -24.45 -4.09
CA THR A 1144 52.00 -24.98 -2.82
C THR A 1144 51.78 -23.88 -1.79
N THR A 1145 51.17 -24.24 -0.67
CA THR A 1145 50.98 -23.36 0.50
C THR A 1145 52.29 -22.93 1.15
N LEU A 1146 53.38 -23.68 0.99
CA LEU A 1146 54.71 -23.32 1.54
C LEU A 1146 55.60 -22.59 0.54
N GLN A 1147 55.47 -22.88 -0.76
CA GLN A 1147 56.47 -22.48 -1.75
C GLN A 1147 55.83 -22.06 -3.08
N ARG A 1148 56.35 -20.96 -3.64
CA ARG A 1148 56.12 -20.59 -5.04
C ARG A 1148 57.33 -21.04 -5.86
N ARG A 1149 57.11 -21.71 -7.00
CA ARG A 1149 58.20 -22.22 -7.86
C ARG A 1149 58.12 -21.59 -9.24
N GLU A 1150 59.22 -20.98 -9.67
CA GLU A 1150 59.39 -20.34 -10.97
C GLU A 1150 60.25 -21.23 -11.86
N LEU A 1151 59.60 -21.99 -12.74
CA LEU A 1151 60.27 -22.92 -13.65
C LEU A 1151 60.67 -22.22 -14.96
N PRO A 1152 61.81 -22.60 -15.57
CA PRO A 1152 62.13 -22.17 -16.93
C PRO A 1152 61.12 -22.72 -17.94
N ALA A 1153 60.74 -21.90 -18.93
CA ALA A 1153 59.75 -22.27 -19.95
C ALA A 1153 60.13 -23.54 -20.72
N GLY A 1154 59.17 -24.43 -20.97
CA GLY A 1154 59.33 -25.64 -21.78
C GLY A 1154 60.02 -26.83 -21.11
N ARG A 1155 60.47 -26.71 -19.85
CA ARG A 1155 61.11 -27.80 -19.10
C ARG A 1155 60.10 -28.84 -18.64
N ARG A 1156 60.48 -30.12 -18.74
CA ARG A 1156 59.67 -31.27 -18.30
C ARG A 1156 60.15 -31.81 -16.96
N THR A 1157 59.25 -32.41 -16.18
CA THR A 1157 59.55 -32.96 -14.85
C THR A 1157 60.56 -34.12 -14.86
N ASN A 1158 60.83 -34.71 -16.03
CA ASN A 1158 61.85 -35.74 -16.24
C ASN A 1158 63.23 -35.19 -16.66
N GLU A 1159 63.42 -33.87 -16.74
CA GLU A 1159 64.70 -33.23 -17.06
C GLU A 1159 65.41 -32.74 -15.78
N VAL A 1160 66.71 -32.42 -15.86
CA VAL A 1160 67.46 -31.74 -14.80
C VAL A 1160 67.58 -30.26 -15.18
N PHE A 1161 67.19 -29.36 -14.29
CA PHE A 1161 67.27 -27.91 -14.52
C PHE A 1161 67.27 -27.12 -13.21
N GLU A 1162 67.79 -25.90 -13.25
CA GLU A 1162 67.70 -24.96 -12.14
C GLU A 1162 66.36 -24.20 -12.17
N TYR A 1163 65.80 -23.95 -10.99
CA TYR A 1163 64.59 -23.15 -10.84
C TYR A 1163 64.68 -22.25 -9.61
N ALA A 1164 64.03 -21.09 -9.68
CA ALA A 1164 63.89 -20.22 -8.53
C ALA A 1164 62.67 -20.67 -7.71
N LYS A 1165 62.80 -20.66 -6.39
CA LYS A 1165 61.69 -20.87 -5.47
C LYS A 1165 61.62 -19.73 -4.45
N VAL A 1166 60.40 -19.37 -4.06
CA VAL A 1166 60.13 -18.40 -3.00
C VAL A 1166 59.44 -19.13 -1.86
N VAL A 1167 60.04 -19.08 -0.67
CA VAL A 1167 59.40 -19.59 0.56
C VAL A 1167 58.36 -18.57 1.00
N ARG A 1168 57.08 -18.97 1.02
CA ARG A 1168 55.96 -18.04 1.26
C ARG A 1168 56.00 -17.41 2.65
N SER A 1169 56.39 -18.17 3.69
CA SER A 1169 56.45 -17.67 5.06
C SER A 1169 57.54 -16.62 5.31
N THR A 1170 58.62 -16.61 4.52
CA THR A 1170 59.74 -15.69 4.73
C THR A 1170 60.00 -14.75 3.54
N GLY A 1171 59.28 -14.92 2.44
CA GLY A 1171 59.55 -14.24 1.16
C GLY A 1171 60.92 -14.58 0.55
N ALA A 1172 61.66 -15.55 1.11
CA ALA A 1172 63.04 -15.79 0.72
C ALA A 1172 63.09 -16.49 -0.64
N ARG A 1173 63.72 -15.84 -1.62
CA ARG A 1173 63.98 -16.39 -2.95
C ARG A 1173 65.29 -17.17 -2.95
N ARG A 1174 65.28 -18.40 -3.45
CA ARG A 1174 66.43 -19.31 -3.53
C ARG A 1174 66.46 -20.03 -4.88
N VAL A 1175 67.60 -20.54 -5.28
CA VAL A 1175 67.75 -21.37 -6.49
C VAL A 1175 67.97 -22.81 -6.06
N ASP A 1176 67.16 -23.71 -6.61
CA ASP A 1176 67.26 -25.15 -6.42
C ASP A 1176 67.48 -25.83 -7.77
N ILE A 1177 68.07 -27.02 -7.74
CA ILE A 1177 68.26 -27.88 -8.91
C ILE A 1177 67.24 -29.01 -8.86
N HIS A 1178 66.31 -29.00 -9.81
CA HIS A 1178 65.36 -30.08 -10.00
C HIS A 1178 66.06 -31.31 -10.59
N ARG A 1179 65.83 -32.48 -10.01
CA ARG A 1179 66.28 -33.78 -10.53
C ARG A 1179 65.14 -34.79 -10.47
N PRO A 1180 64.89 -35.57 -11.53
CA PRO A 1180 63.82 -36.56 -11.52
C PRO A 1180 64.02 -37.60 -10.41
N GLU A 1181 62.94 -38.10 -9.82
CA GLU A 1181 63.03 -39.13 -8.77
C GLU A 1181 63.79 -40.38 -9.24
N ALA A 1182 63.57 -40.79 -10.49
CA ALA A 1182 64.29 -41.93 -11.08
C ALA A 1182 65.81 -41.72 -11.04
N LEU A 1183 66.28 -40.48 -11.22
CA LEU A 1183 67.70 -40.13 -11.13
C LEU A 1183 68.18 -40.20 -9.68
N TYR A 1184 67.42 -39.67 -8.71
CA TYR A 1184 67.73 -39.83 -7.28
C TYR A 1184 67.88 -41.31 -6.89
N ARG A 1185 66.93 -42.16 -7.26
CA ARG A 1185 66.96 -43.60 -6.95
C ARG A 1185 68.14 -44.31 -7.59
N ARG A 1186 68.46 -43.97 -8.84
CA ARG A 1186 69.63 -44.52 -9.54
C ARG A 1186 70.93 -44.12 -8.84
N LEU A 1187 71.13 -42.83 -8.56
CA LEU A 1187 72.37 -42.32 -7.94
C LEU A 1187 72.54 -42.83 -6.50
N LEU A 1188 71.45 -42.98 -5.73
CA LEU A 1188 71.49 -43.59 -4.40
C LEU A 1188 71.93 -45.05 -4.47
N ARG A 1189 71.40 -45.82 -5.43
CA ARG A 1189 71.80 -47.21 -5.66
C ARG A 1189 73.27 -47.32 -6.07
N GLU A 1190 73.74 -46.46 -6.97
CA GLU A 1190 75.14 -46.36 -7.39
C GLU A 1190 76.06 -46.02 -6.20
N ALA A 1191 75.60 -45.18 -5.27
CA ALA A 1191 76.29 -44.86 -4.02
C ALA A 1191 76.17 -45.97 -2.95
N GLY A 1192 75.56 -47.11 -3.25
CA GLY A 1192 75.44 -48.25 -2.33
C GLY A 1192 74.35 -48.09 -1.26
N LEU A 1193 73.34 -47.23 -1.50
CA LEU A 1193 72.19 -47.00 -0.63
C LEU A 1193 70.90 -47.47 -1.33
N ALA A 1194 70.24 -48.49 -0.80
CA ALA A 1194 68.92 -48.94 -1.26
C ALA A 1194 67.81 -48.15 -0.57
N VAL A 1195 66.89 -47.58 -1.34
CA VAL A 1195 65.67 -46.95 -0.82
C VAL A 1195 64.68 -48.04 -0.39
N GLU A 1196 64.34 -48.06 0.89
CA GLU A 1196 63.35 -48.99 1.45
C GLU A 1196 62.01 -48.32 1.75
N VAL A 1197 62.05 -47.05 2.18
CA VAL A 1197 60.86 -46.28 2.55
C VAL A 1197 60.78 -45.04 1.68
N THR A 1198 59.58 -44.71 1.19
CA THR A 1198 59.30 -43.47 0.49
C THR A 1198 58.06 -42.85 1.11
N GLN A 1199 58.19 -41.61 1.58
CA GLN A 1199 57.09 -40.83 2.15
C GLN A 1199 57.06 -39.45 1.50
N GLU A 1200 55.87 -38.85 1.49
CA GLU A 1200 55.62 -37.50 1.00
C GLU A 1200 54.96 -36.67 2.10
N THR A 1201 55.23 -35.38 2.13
CA THR A 1201 54.51 -34.47 3.04
C THR A 1201 53.18 -34.06 2.41
N PRO A 1202 52.07 -34.06 3.16
CA PRO A 1202 50.81 -33.58 2.64
C PRO A 1202 50.91 -32.08 2.31
N GLY A 1203 50.26 -31.68 1.23
CA GLY A 1203 50.16 -30.29 0.80
C GLY A 1203 49.07 -30.14 -0.24
N THR A 1204 48.90 -28.92 -0.73
CA THR A 1204 47.85 -28.56 -1.68
C THR A 1204 48.38 -27.53 -2.64
N ASP A 1205 48.09 -27.71 -3.93
CA ASP A 1205 48.32 -26.67 -4.92
C ASP A 1205 47.31 -25.55 -4.71
N VAL A 1206 47.76 -24.31 -4.54
CA VAL A 1206 46.89 -23.18 -4.19
C VAL A 1206 46.10 -22.64 -5.38
N GLU A 1207 46.40 -23.06 -6.61
CA GLU A 1207 45.63 -22.68 -7.80
C GLU A 1207 44.59 -23.72 -8.18
N THR A 1208 44.91 -25.01 -8.04
CA THR A 1208 44.00 -26.12 -8.40
C THR A 1208 43.29 -26.78 -7.22
N PHE A 1209 43.76 -26.58 -5.99
CA PHE A 1209 43.33 -27.27 -4.77
C PHE A 1209 43.41 -28.81 -4.84
N GLU A 1210 44.22 -29.32 -5.77
CA GLU A 1210 44.59 -30.73 -5.86
C GLU A 1210 45.72 -31.05 -4.88
N TYR A 1211 45.88 -32.35 -4.60
CA TYR A 1211 46.98 -32.81 -3.77
C TYR A 1211 48.32 -32.47 -4.41
N ALA A 1212 49.20 -31.83 -3.64
CA ALA A 1212 50.57 -31.56 -4.04
C ALA A 1212 51.48 -31.76 -2.83
N SER A 1213 52.67 -32.34 -3.04
CA SER A 1213 53.63 -32.55 -1.95
C SER A 1213 54.83 -31.62 -2.13
N ASP A 1214 55.22 -30.92 -1.07
CA ASP A 1214 56.44 -30.10 -1.09
C ASP A 1214 57.72 -30.92 -0.96
N PHE A 1215 57.70 -31.99 -0.16
CA PHE A 1215 58.91 -32.73 0.19
C PHE A 1215 58.76 -34.24 -0.04
N LEU A 1216 59.77 -34.84 -0.65
CA LEU A 1216 59.94 -36.28 -0.81
C LEU A 1216 60.98 -36.77 0.20
N ILE A 1217 60.60 -37.72 1.04
CA ILE A 1217 61.44 -38.32 2.08
C ILE A 1217 61.77 -39.76 1.68
N LEU A 1218 63.06 -40.09 1.64
CA LEU A 1218 63.59 -41.40 1.28
C LEU A 1218 64.33 -41.98 2.49
N GLY A 1219 63.84 -43.11 3.01
CA GLY A 1219 64.54 -43.92 4.00
C GLY A 1219 65.38 -44.98 3.29
N CYS A 1220 66.69 -44.91 3.44
CA CYS A 1220 67.65 -45.75 2.73
C CYS A 1220 68.45 -46.62 3.70
N ARG A 1221 68.82 -47.83 3.27
CA ARG A 1221 69.80 -48.68 3.96
C ARG A 1221 71.03 -48.92 3.08
N PRO A 1222 72.21 -49.12 3.68
CA PRO A 1222 73.36 -49.63 2.97
C PRO A 1222 73.08 -50.99 2.32
N ASN A 1223 73.46 -51.17 1.06
CA ASN A 1223 73.38 -52.48 0.41
C ASN A 1223 74.24 -53.50 1.18
N ARG A 1224 73.67 -54.65 1.54
CA ARG A 1224 74.44 -55.79 2.05
C ARG A 1224 75.31 -56.31 0.92
N THR A 1225 76.61 -56.09 0.99
CA THR A 1225 77.57 -56.86 0.18
C THR A 1225 77.59 -58.29 0.72
N GLU A 1226 76.76 -59.16 0.17
CA GLU A 1226 77.02 -60.60 0.25
C GLU A 1226 78.28 -60.89 -0.55
N ARG A 1227 79.37 -61.14 0.17
CA ARG A 1227 80.56 -61.82 -0.36
C ARG A 1227 80.16 -63.28 -0.61
N THR A 1228 79.61 -63.60 -1.77
CA THR A 1228 79.59 -64.98 -2.29
C THR A 1228 80.63 -65.09 -3.39
N GLY A 1229 81.78 -65.67 -3.04
CA GLY A 1229 82.70 -66.21 -4.04
C GLY A 1229 82.10 -67.47 -4.66
N ARG A 1230 82.05 -67.54 -5.98
CA ARG A 1230 82.30 -68.76 -6.76
C ARG A 1230 82.50 -68.43 -8.24
N THR A 1231 83.63 -68.90 -8.73
CA THR A 1231 84.10 -69.00 -10.12
C THR A 1231 83.07 -69.64 -11.06
N ARG A 1232 82.72 -68.96 -12.16
CA ARG A 1232 83.18 -69.26 -13.54
C ARG A 1232 82.84 -68.11 -14.47
#